data_AF-A0A368H9Q6-F1
#
_entry.id   AF-A0A368H9Q6-F1
#
_cell.length_a   1.000
_cell.length_b   1.000
_cell.length_c   1.000
_cell.angle_alpha   90.00
_cell.angle_beta   90.00
_cell.angle_gamma   90.00
#
_symmetry.space_group_name_H-M   'P 1'
#
loop_
_entity.id
_entity.type
_entity.pdbx_description
1 polymer ?
#
loop_
_entity_poly.entity_id
_entity_poly.type
_entity_poly.pdbx_seq_one_letter_code
_entity_poly.pdbx_strand_id
1 'polypeptide(L)'
;MPMDLEESNKNLTIPELLPTSARRPPPRPRLIRKETPIYKQQQYDDTQKAQLSCAAESVQTLMYANGRLLIDKLYPTQKSRQELRQNVGEMITGILVGFRSMIDQLNWMTPAAKSGAYKKIDNLVKNIGYPDWITDDKKLTEAHEGLNIRVGKDNYFTTVEKIRAWKIASGWNLLFDRSPDRESFHLPLGATNAWYQPQLNSITLPASILQAPFYDPNLPTAVNFGALGLIVGHELTHGFDDFGVQWDGLGVLNKWMDSPSELGFRRMVDCVVEEYGKFCPLNKTEHGDAACVDGELTQGENIADNGDQPKIYVITGIRAAYRAYRNFINLHGPDPQLPDELLQGFTSDQLFFMSFAQIWCKVPEDEAVLKGRLMFDVHSPAEYRVWGTIQNFPAFKDAFHCPTSAYAPDKHCDVWVSEMDSSHGEPVVKTELNIRRNKPITPSNVDEYNAYKVAVNYYQESVNTSVDPCTDFFQYACGKYDKPVSFGVGRAKIDENIAKKLYSTDYDVTIRSSEALTKGKSFTDACVEATRDSSKNQEILATKNYLLPRVRKLAGYLGSEFTYVFGGEVSRRPDKTQLANALAYLSFDQGIDTLVTPMVDTNWPEPKKGYTMFLDQNTAFMGKSYYEPDAFETIKESYVNSATKIIATFAKAQNLRVDETKLKENIRGLIEFEQMIVLSYSTDAETRRTYPRSWNPRSIGQLQEYSFVDWQIYMRQVPKVAQDVVRQPTFKVSVSEPGQFEKMTRDYGKWDQTKLVNYLFMRLVLSNAQYLPSYASGFDGMPEEPIMLGRRRPYYRFPKSNTIEDAQFYSIGLANQLMPYAIGRVYIDYEYPDDNKKQLIRKTTGGMMQNIIHSFQGMLDSLDWMTEETKRKAKEKTLDIVQNIAFPDWIMDNNKLDNYYKGIDFNTTQENYYDMWTKLTVFNIALVYKQLIAKEADRHDFLGQPATVNAWYMPELNSITFPAGILQPPYFHPLWPTSVNYGGLGVVAGHELIHGFDDQGVQWGPSGEMSLPGCDRCTGWMDLNSTAGFKAMAQCVVDEYNQFCPLDPRKFTPHCVNGANTQGENIADNGGIHAAFRAYRTHIALNGPDPLLPDRLFGQFTHDQLFFLNFAQVWCEKRRTDEQLYQQLMVDPHSPAMYRVFGTIQNYPAFRVAYNCPLETPYAPEQHCNVWVPNNTS
;
A
#
# COMPACT_ATOMS: atom_id res chain seq x y z
N MET A 1 18.19 -44.61 42.75
CA MET A 1 17.91 -44.21 44.15
C MET A 1 16.77 -43.20 44.11
N PRO A 2 15.73 -43.38 44.94
CA PRO A 2 14.50 -42.60 44.88
C PRO A 2 14.65 -41.27 45.64
N MET A 3 13.99 -40.21 45.19
CA MET A 3 13.64 -39.02 45.98
C MET A 3 12.26 -38.61 45.49
N ASP A 4 11.21 -39.00 46.21
CA ASP A 4 10.58 -38.22 47.29
C ASP A 4 10.06 -36.87 46.78
N LEU A 5 8.77 -36.90 46.45
CA LEU A 5 7.92 -35.75 46.18
C LEU A 5 7.23 -35.35 47.49
N GLU A 6 7.82 -34.42 48.24
CA GLU A 6 7.11 -33.61 49.21
C GLU A 6 7.65 -32.16 49.20
N GLU A 7 6.69 -31.22 49.20
CA GLU A 7 6.80 -29.77 49.45
C GLU A 7 7.39 -28.84 48.37
N SER A 8 6.51 -28.34 47.50
CA SER A 8 6.41 -26.88 47.27
C SER A 8 4.97 -26.48 46.94
N ASN A 9 4.12 -26.54 47.96
CA ASN A 9 2.76 -26.01 47.94
C ASN A 9 2.82 -24.48 48.15
N LYS A 10 3.19 -23.70 47.12
CA LYS A 10 3.04 -22.24 47.12
C LYS A 10 2.67 -21.72 45.72
N ASN A 11 1.46 -21.18 45.64
CA ASN A 11 0.94 -20.24 44.66
C ASN A 11 0.76 -20.74 43.21
N LEU A 12 -0.20 -21.63 43.00
CA LEU A 12 -1.02 -21.64 41.78
C LEU A 12 -2.43 -21.15 42.16
N THR A 13 -2.60 -19.83 42.20
CA THR A 13 -3.93 -19.22 42.10
C THR A 13 -4.49 -19.56 40.73
N ILE A 14 -5.37 -20.55 40.67
CA ILE A 14 -6.32 -20.72 39.57
C ILE A 14 -7.15 -19.43 39.54
N PRO A 15 -7.17 -18.66 38.44
CA PRO A 15 -8.07 -17.51 38.36
C PRO A 15 -9.50 -18.06 38.45
N GLU A 16 -10.25 -17.61 39.46
CA GLU A 16 -11.70 -17.80 39.51
C GLU A 16 -12.29 -17.29 38.19
N LEU A 17 -12.65 -18.23 37.31
CA LEU A 17 -13.45 -17.94 36.14
C LEU A 17 -14.88 -17.70 36.63
N LEU A 18 -15.29 -16.43 36.52
CA LEU A 18 -16.65 -15.85 36.60
C LEU A 18 -17.04 -15.22 37.95
N PRO A 19 -17.40 -13.91 37.99
CA PRO A 19 -18.25 -13.38 39.04
C PRO A 19 -19.68 -13.88 38.85
N THR A 20 -20.23 -14.43 39.92
CA THR A 20 -21.63 -14.80 40.09
C THR A 20 -22.55 -13.59 40.04
N SER A 21 -23.33 -13.39 38.97
CA SER A 21 -24.65 -12.73 39.04
C SER A 21 -25.49 -12.86 37.76
N ALA A 22 -26.09 -14.03 37.55
CA ALA A 22 -27.41 -14.17 36.93
C ALA A 22 -27.95 -15.54 37.34
N ARG A 23 -29.18 -15.61 37.85
CA ARG A 23 -29.79 -16.87 38.28
C ARG A 23 -29.93 -17.80 37.07
N ARG A 24 -29.06 -18.81 36.95
CA ARG A 24 -29.27 -19.92 36.01
C ARG A 24 -30.65 -20.54 36.29
N PRO A 25 -31.53 -20.69 35.29
CA PRO A 25 -32.67 -21.59 35.42
C PRO A 25 -32.13 -23.00 35.73
N PRO A 26 -32.85 -23.82 36.51
CA PRO A 26 -32.44 -25.20 36.72
C PRO A 26 -32.34 -25.93 35.37
N PRO A 27 -31.34 -26.82 35.17
CA PRO A 27 -31.25 -27.62 33.95
C PRO A 27 -32.58 -28.35 33.72
N ARG A 28 -33.18 -28.19 32.54
CA ARG A 28 -34.45 -28.84 32.20
C ARG A 28 -34.28 -30.36 32.34
N PRO A 29 -35.22 -31.10 32.95
CA PRO A 29 -35.08 -32.53 33.19
C PRO A 29 -34.84 -33.29 31.88
N ARG A 30 -33.79 -34.11 31.82
CA ARG A 30 -33.59 -35.07 30.73
C ARG A 30 -34.78 -36.03 30.70
N LEU A 31 -35.63 -35.93 29.68
CA LEU A 31 -36.62 -36.95 29.38
C LEU A 31 -35.87 -38.23 28.99
N ILE A 32 -35.84 -39.20 29.90
CA ILE A 32 -35.41 -40.56 29.59
C ILE A 32 -36.45 -41.11 28.61
N ARG A 33 -36.14 -41.11 27.31
CA ARG A 33 -36.93 -41.83 26.31
C ARG A 33 -36.97 -43.29 26.76
N LYS A 34 -38.17 -43.85 26.95
CA LYS A 34 -38.32 -45.31 27.02
C LYS A 34 -37.87 -45.87 25.68
N GLU A 35 -36.66 -46.41 25.63
CA GLU A 35 -36.20 -47.16 24.47
C GLU A 35 -37.12 -48.36 24.28
N THR A 36 -37.90 -48.31 23.20
CA THR A 36 -38.49 -49.54 22.66
C THR A 36 -37.46 -50.02 21.65
N PRO A 37 -36.87 -51.22 21.79
CA PRO A 37 -35.90 -51.70 20.82
C PRO A 37 -36.65 -52.00 19.51
N ILE A 38 -36.47 -51.15 18.50
CA ILE A 38 -36.95 -51.40 17.14
C ILE A 38 -35.72 -51.60 16.26
N TYR A 39 -35.03 -52.72 16.42
CA TYR A 39 -34.22 -53.25 15.33
C TYR A 39 -35.12 -54.11 14.44
N LYS A 40 -35.96 -53.46 13.63
CA LYS A 40 -36.47 -54.10 12.41
C LYS A 40 -35.48 -53.80 11.31
N GLN A 41 -34.71 -54.78 10.89
CA GLN A 41 -33.93 -54.67 9.67
C GLN A 41 -34.91 -54.37 8.52
N GLN A 42 -34.77 -53.20 7.90
CA GLN A 42 -35.66 -52.80 6.82
C GLN A 42 -35.29 -53.64 5.59
N GLN A 43 -36.12 -54.64 5.27
CA GLN A 43 -35.96 -55.40 4.04
C GLN A 43 -36.39 -54.51 2.87
N TYR A 44 -35.46 -54.24 1.95
CA TYR A 44 -35.75 -53.58 0.68
C TYR A 44 -35.97 -54.65 -0.39
N ASP A 45 -37.20 -54.77 -0.88
CA ASP A 45 -37.51 -55.65 -2.02
C ASP A 45 -37.05 -55.05 -3.37
N ASP A 46 -36.61 -53.79 -3.35
CA ASP A 46 -36.08 -53.04 -4.50
C ASP A 46 -34.55 -52.94 -4.40
N THR A 47 -33.87 -53.58 -5.35
CA THR A 47 -32.40 -53.58 -5.47
C THR A 47 -31.84 -52.16 -5.51
N GLN A 48 -32.50 -51.20 -6.15
CA GLN A 48 -32.02 -49.82 -6.24
C GLN A 48 -32.02 -49.13 -4.88
N LYS A 49 -33.08 -49.33 -4.09
CA LYS A 49 -33.14 -48.81 -2.71
C LYS A 49 -32.11 -49.47 -1.80
N ALA A 50 -31.92 -50.78 -1.96
CA ALA A 50 -30.86 -51.49 -1.23
C ALA A 50 -29.47 -50.95 -1.58
N GLN A 51 -29.19 -50.71 -2.87
CA GLN A 51 -27.93 -50.10 -3.34
C GLN A 51 -27.72 -48.69 -2.78
N LEU A 52 -28.75 -47.84 -2.78
CA LEU A 52 -28.68 -46.48 -2.21
C LEU A 52 -28.40 -46.51 -0.70
N SER A 53 -29.08 -47.40 0.04
CA SER A 53 -28.85 -47.57 1.48
C SER A 53 -27.42 -48.04 1.77
N CYS A 54 -26.92 -49.04 1.02
CA CYS A 54 -25.54 -49.53 1.17
C CYS A 54 -24.50 -48.48 0.75
N ALA A 55 -24.79 -47.68 -0.28
CA ALA A 55 -23.91 -46.59 -0.71
C ALA A 55 -23.80 -45.52 0.37
N ALA A 56 -24.91 -45.13 1.02
CA ALA A 56 -24.91 -44.18 2.12
C ALA A 56 -24.05 -44.68 3.30
N GLU A 57 -24.15 -45.97 3.63
CA GLU A 57 -23.30 -46.59 4.64
C GLU A 57 -21.82 -46.60 4.24
N SER A 58 -21.51 -46.92 2.98
CA SER A 58 -20.15 -46.91 2.43
C SER A 58 -19.50 -45.53 2.48
N VAL A 59 -20.25 -44.46 2.22
CA VAL A 59 -19.75 -43.06 2.30
C VAL A 59 -19.27 -42.71 3.71
N GLN A 60 -20.01 -43.14 4.75
CA GLN A 60 -19.60 -42.99 6.15
C GLN A 60 -18.45 -43.96 6.51
N THR A 61 -18.54 -45.15 5.93
CA THR A 61 -17.60 -46.27 5.82
C THR A 61 -16.15 -45.95 5.54
N LEU A 62 -15.92 -45.58 4.28
CA LEU A 62 -14.64 -45.48 3.60
C LEU A 62 -14.62 -44.12 2.91
N MET A 63 -14.60 -43.06 3.71
CA MET A 63 -14.97 -41.72 3.25
C MET A 63 -14.06 -41.17 2.15
N TYR A 64 -12.75 -41.44 2.18
CA TYR A 64 -11.82 -40.98 1.16
C TYR A 64 -11.89 -41.82 -0.12
N ALA A 65 -12.10 -43.14 -0.01
CA ALA A 65 -12.28 -44.00 -1.18
C ALA A 65 -13.60 -43.66 -1.93
N ASN A 66 -14.71 -43.50 -1.21
CA ASN A 66 -15.96 -43.03 -1.83
C ASN A 66 -15.87 -41.58 -2.28
N GLY A 67 -15.13 -40.75 -1.53
CA GLY A 67 -14.80 -39.38 -1.90
C GLY A 67 -14.11 -39.30 -3.24
N ARG A 68 -13.10 -40.14 -3.51
CA ARG A 68 -12.45 -40.23 -4.82
C ARG A 68 -13.44 -40.53 -5.94
N LEU A 69 -14.35 -41.50 -5.75
CA LEU A 69 -15.39 -41.80 -6.73
C LEU A 69 -16.31 -40.60 -7.01
N LEU A 70 -16.68 -39.86 -5.96
CA LEU A 70 -17.49 -38.65 -6.08
C LEU A 70 -16.74 -37.56 -6.87
N ILE A 71 -15.47 -37.31 -6.55
CA ILE A 71 -14.65 -36.31 -7.26
C ILE A 71 -14.44 -36.70 -8.72
N ASP A 72 -14.16 -37.97 -9.02
CA ASP A 72 -14.02 -38.43 -10.41
C ASP A 72 -15.32 -38.28 -11.19
N LYS A 73 -16.49 -38.33 -10.52
CA LYS A 73 -17.79 -38.11 -11.17
C LYS A 73 -18.12 -36.63 -11.38
N LEU A 74 -17.92 -35.79 -10.37
CA LEU A 74 -18.28 -34.37 -10.40
C LEU A 74 -17.23 -33.52 -11.12
N TYR A 75 -15.94 -33.83 -10.90
CA TYR A 75 -14.78 -33.09 -11.41
C TYR A 75 -13.76 -34.06 -12.02
N PRO A 76 -14.07 -34.67 -13.19
CA PRO A 76 -13.29 -35.76 -13.78
C PRO A 76 -11.90 -35.34 -14.28
N THR A 77 -11.67 -34.04 -14.51
CA THR A 77 -10.42 -33.53 -15.08
C THR A 77 -9.67 -32.64 -14.11
N GLN A 78 -8.34 -32.56 -14.24
CA GLN A 78 -7.52 -31.63 -13.46
C GLN A 78 -7.97 -30.16 -13.64
N LYS A 79 -8.38 -29.80 -14.86
CA LYS A 79 -8.91 -28.46 -15.15
C LYS A 79 -10.19 -28.17 -14.35
N SER A 80 -11.19 -29.06 -14.43
CA SER A 80 -12.45 -28.90 -13.67
C SER A 80 -12.26 -28.83 -12.15
N ARG A 81 -11.20 -29.49 -11.64
CA ARG A 81 -10.82 -29.46 -10.23
C ARG A 81 -10.20 -28.11 -9.83
N GLN A 82 -9.37 -27.55 -10.69
CA GLN A 82 -8.76 -26.23 -10.49
C GLN A 82 -9.82 -25.11 -10.57
N GLU A 83 -10.68 -25.14 -11.60
CA GLU A 83 -11.77 -24.18 -11.78
C GLU A 83 -12.71 -24.14 -10.56
N LEU A 84 -13.11 -25.29 -10.03
CA LEU A 84 -13.92 -25.36 -8.81
C LEU A 84 -13.28 -24.60 -7.64
N ARG A 85 -12.01 -24.89 -7.36
CA ARG A 85 -11.30 -24.30 -6.22
C ARG A 85 -11.03 -22.83 -6.42
N GLN A 86 -10.76 -22.40 -7.65
CA GLN A 86 -10.60 -21.00 -7.98
C GLN A 86 -11.90 -20.24 -7.72
N ASN A 87 -13.01 -20.66 -8.34
CA ASN A 87 -14.28 -19.94 -8.24
C ASN A 87 -14.80 -19.86 -6.80
N VAL A 88 -14.73 -20.98 -6.05
CA VAL A 88 -15.15 -21.03 -4.65
C VAL A 88 -14.14 -20.29 -3.75
N GLY A 89 -12.84 -20.38 -4.04
CA GLY A 89 -11.78 -19.70 -3.31
C GLY A 89 -11.84 -18.17 -3.41
N GLU A 90 -12.19 -17.65 -4.59
CA GLU A 90 -12.44 -16.22 -4.82
C GLU A 90 -13.63 -15.73 -3.99
N MET A 91 -14.74 -16.48 -3.97
CA MET A 91 -15.90 -16.20 -3.13
C MET A 91 -15.52 -16.15 -1.64
N ILE A 92 -14.83 -17.18 -1.12
CA ILE A 92 -14.40 -17.21 0.29
C ILE A 92 -13.50 -16.02 0.60
N THR A 93 -12.57 -15.69 -0.28
CA THR A 93 -11.66 -14.56 -0.08
C THR A 93 -12.41 -13.24 -0.05
N GLY A 94 -13.38 -13.03 -0.95
CA GLY A 94 -14.27 -11.86 -0.90
C GLY A 94 -15.01 -11.75 0.44
N ILE A 95 -15.49 -12.87 0.98
CA ILE A 95 -16.22 -12.95 2.25
C ILE A 95 -15.32 -12.61 3.43
N LEU A 96 -14.09 -13.13 3.47
CA LEU A 96 -13.10 -12.81 4.50
C LEU A 96 -12.76 -11.31 4.51
N VAL A 97 -12.59 -10.71 3.33
CA VAL A 97 -12.37 -9.26 3.19
C VAL A 97 -13.58 -8.48 3.69
N GLY A 98 -14.79 -8.90 3.29
CA GLY A 98 -16.05 -8.33 3.76
C GLY A 98 -16.14 -8.35 5.29
N PHE A 99 -15.81 -9.49 5.91
CA PHE A 99 -15.81 -9.70 7.36
C PHE A 99 -14.75 -8.88 8.09
N ARG A 100 -13.51 -8.83 7.58
CA ARG A 100 -12.42 -8.01 8.15
C ARG A 100 -12.81 -6.53 8.19
N SER A 101 -13.43 -6.03 7.12
CA SER A 101 -13.95 -4.66 7.09
C SER A 101 -15.03 -4.39 8.14
N MET A 102 -15.80 -5.39 8.52
CA MET A 102 -16.81 -5.26 9.59
C MET A 102 -16.12 -5.01 10.93
N ILE A 103 -15.04 -5.75 11.21
CA ILE A 103 -14.23 -5.60 12.42
C ILE A 103 -13.60 -4.21 12.53
N ASP A 104 -13.13 -3.65 11.41
CA ASP A 104 -12.56 -2.30 11.36
C ASP A 104 -13.52 -1.25 11.91
N GLN A 105 -14.82 -1.41 11.65
CA GLN A 105 -15.87 -0.45 11.99
C GLN A 105 -16.31 -0.53 13.47
N LEU A 106 -15.89 -1.55 14.21
CA LEU A 106 -16.31 -1.75 15.61
C LEU A 106 -15.72 -0.68 16.54
N ASN A 107 -16.58 0.11 17.16
CA ASN A 107 -16.20 1.12 18.14
C ASN A 107 -15.99 0.52 19.55
N TRP A 108 -16.50 -0.68 19.80
CA TRP A 108 -16.39 -1.38 21.08
C TRP A 108 -15.17 -2.31 21.16
N MET A 109 -14.48 -2.57 20.04
CA MET A 109 -13.20 -3.30 20.02
C MET A 109 -12.01 -2.34 20.07
N THR A 110 -11.02 -2.64 20.90
CA THR A 110 -9.76 -1.89 20.88
C THR A 110 -8.90 -2.30 19.67
N PRO A 111 -7.89 -1.49 19.27
CA PRO A 111 -6.93 -1.87 18.24
C PRO A 111 -6.22 -3.20 18.51
N ALA A 112 -5.98 -3.56 19.78
CA ALA A 112 -5.32 -4.82 20.14
C ALA A 112 -6.22 -6.03 19.86
N ALA A 113 -7.49 -5.96 20.25
CA ALA A 113 -8.47 -7.00 19.95
C ALA A 113 -8.70 -7.13 18.43
N LYS A 114 -8.76 -6.01 17.70
CA LYS A 114 -8.87 -6.03 16.22
C LYS A 114 -7.66 -6.72 15.58
N SER A 115 -6.45 -6.44 16.05
CA SER A 115 -5.24 -7.15 15.59
C SER A 115 -5.32 -8.66 15.83
N GLY A 116 -5.84 -9.08 16.99
CA GLY A 116 -6.08 -10.49 17.30
C GLY A 116 -7.06 -11.13 16.31
N ALA A 117 -8.16 -10.43 16.00
CA ALA A 117 -9.14 -10.88 15.01
C ALA A 117 -8.56 -10.97 13.59
N TYR A 118 -7.75 -9.98 13.16
CA TYR A 118 -7.09 -10.02 11.84
C TYR A 118 -6.17 -11.22 11.73
N LYS A 119 -5.33 -11.47 12.76
CA LYS A 119 -4.48 -12.66 12.78
C LYS A 119 -5.29 -13.95 12.67
N LYS A 120 -6.52 -13.97 13.19
CA LYS A 120 -7.40 -15.13 13.06
C LYS A 120 -7.93 -15.31 11.65
N ILE A 121 -8.40 -14.24 11.01
CA ILE A 121 -8.81 -14.24 9.60
C ILE A 121 -7.64 -14.62 8.69
N ASP A 122 -6.47 -14.00 8.91
CA ASP A 122 -5.28 -14.12 8.06
C ASP A 122 -4.66 -15.52 8.12
N ASN A 123 -4.79 -16.21 9.26
CA ASN A 123 -4.31 -17.58 9.42
C ASN A 123 -5.37 -18.64 9.10
N LEU A 124 -6.57 -18.28 8.68
CA LEU A 124 -7.66 -19.23 8.44
C LEU A 124 -7.34 -20.17 7.27
N VAL A 125 -7.42 -21.49 7.49
CA VAL A 125 -7.26 -22.50 6.44
C VAL A 125 -8.60 -22.77 5.73
N LYS A 126 -8.58 -22.83 4.40
CA LYS A 126 -9.75 -22.96 3.54
C LYS A 126 -9.73 -24.33 2.84
N ASN A 127 -10.47 -25.30 3.35
CA ASN A 127 -10.53 -26.65 2.79
C ASN A 127 -11.68 -26.75 1.78
N ILE A 128 -11.35 -26.75 0.48
CA ILE A 128 -12.34 -26.65 -0.60
C ILE A 128 -12.44 -27.97 -1.39
N GLY A 129 -13.62 -28.57 -1.36
CA GLY A 129 -14.02 -29.75 -2.12
C GLY A 129 -13.49 -31.06 -1.54
N TYR A 130 -12.16 -31.23 -1.54
CA TYR A 130 -11.50 -32.48 -1.16
C TYR A 130 -9.99 -32.28 -0.90
N PRO A 131 -9.34 -33.17 -0.13
CA PRO A 131 -7.90 -33.11 0.08
C PRO A 131 -7.12 -33.70 -1.10
N ASP A 132 -6.03 -33.05 -1.52
CA ASP A 132 -5.31 -33.37 -2.76
C ASP A 132 -4.86 -34.83 -2.89
N TRP A 133 -4.44 -35.40 -1.77
CA TRP A 133 -3.86 -36.74 -1.75
C TRP A 133 -4.84 -37.85 -2.18
N ILE A 134 -6.16 -37.64 -2.13
CA ILE A 134 -7.12 -38.68 -2.55
C ILE A 134 -7.13 -38.86 -4.08
N THR A 135 -6.65 -37.86 -4.81
CA THR A 135 -6.56 -37.91 -6.29
C THR A 135 -5.25 -38.53 -6.77
N ASP A 136 -4.33 -38.81 -5.85
CA ASP A 136 -3.10 -39.56 -6.09
C ASP A 136 -3.33 -41.03 -5.68
N ASP A 137 -3.35 -41.94 -6.65
CA ASP A 137 -3.66 -43.35 -6.43
C ASP A 137 -2.68 -44.03 -5.45
N LYS A 138 -1.41 -43.59 -5.44
CA LYS A 138 -0.40 -44.11 -4.52
C LYS A 138 -0.70 -43.66 -3.10
N LYS A 139 -0.92 -42.36 -2.88
CA LYS A 139 -1.24 -41.82 -1.55
C LYS A 139 -2.57 -42.33 -1.03
N LEU A 140 -3.57 -42.48 -1.89
CA LEU A 140 -4.86 -43.06 -1.52
C LEU A 140 -4.72 -44.51 -1.07
N THR A 141 -3.85 -45.29 -1.73
CA THR A 141 -3.54 -46.67 -1.35
C THR A 141 -2.81 -46.72 -0.01
N GLU A 142 -1.78 -45.89 0.17
CA GLU A 142 -1.02 -45.77 1.43
C GLU A 142 -1.93 -45.38 2.61
N ALA A 143 -2.86 -44.44 2.39
CA ALA A 143 -3.82 -44.02 3.41
C ALA A 143 -4.79 -45.12 3.85
N HIS A 144 -4.95 -46.20 3.08
CA HIS A 144 -5.76 -47.37 3.44
C HIS A 144 -4.90 -48.61 3.76
N GLU A 145 -3.59 -48.44 3.97
CA GLU A 145 -2.70 -49.52 4.35
C GLU A 145 -3.16 -50.16 5.68
N GLY A 146 -3.04 -51.48 5.78
CA GLY A 146 -3.53 -52.26 6.91
C GLY A 146 -5.01 -52.67 6.83
N LEU A 147 -5.81 -52.11 5.92
CA LEU A 147 -7.20 -52.55 5.69
C LEU A 147 -7.24 -53.81 4.80
N ASN A 148 -7.28 -54.99 5.42
CA ASN A 148 -7.19 -56.28 4.71
C ASN A 148 -8.56 -56.93 4.42
N ILE A 149 -9.33 -56.34 3.51
CA ILE A 149 -10.61 -56.90 3.02
C ILE A 149 -10.32 -57.91 1.90
N ARG A 150 -10.82 -59.15 2.03
CA ARG A 150 -10.69 -60.22 1.03
C ARG A 150 -11.96 -60.29 0.19
N VAL A 151 -11.95 -59.58 -0.94
CA VAL A 151 -13.07 -59.53 -1.90
C VAL A 151 -13.49 -60.95 -2.30
N GLY A 152 -14.79 -61.25 -2.20
CA GLY A 152 -15.38 -62.56 -2.51
C GLY A 152 -15.17 -63.65 -1.45
N LYS A 153 -14.45 -63.38 -0.36
CA LYS A 153 -14.24 -64.32 0.77
C LYS A 153 -14.79 -63.81 2.10
N ASP A 154 -14.64 -62.52 2.38
CA ASP A 154 -15.21 -61.91 3.59
C ASP A 154 -16.71 -61.64 3.41
N ASN A 155 -17.53 -61.97 4.40
CA ASN A 155 -18.95 -61.58 4.42
C ASN A 155 -19.11 -60.13 4.94
N TYR A 156 -20.30 -59.55 4.81
CA TYR A 156 -20.58 -58.16 5.20
C TYR A 156 -20.15 -57.86 6.66
N PHE A 157 -20.51 -58.71 7.61
CA PHE A 157 -20.15 -58.50 9.02
C PHE A 157 -18.64 -58.52 9.25
N THR A 158 -17.93 -59.45 8.62
CA THR A 158 -16.46 -59.53 8.68
C THR A 158 -15.82 -58.28 8.09
N THR A 159 -16.37 -57.77 6.98
CA THR A 159 -15.91 -56.54 6.34
C THR A 159 -16.10 -55.33 7.27
N VAL A 160 -17.28 -55.19 7.89
CA VAL A 160 -17.57 -54.10 8.84
C VAL A 160 -16.65 -54.16 10.07
N GLU A 161 -16.41 -55.35 10.63
CA GLU A 161 -15.49 -55.51 11.77
C GLU A 161 -14.06 -55.09 11.42
N LYS A 162 -13.57 -55.48 10.24
CA LYS A 162 -12.24 -55.08 9.76
C LYS A 162 -12.12 -53.58 9.53
N ILE A 163 -13.12 -52.95 8.91
CA ILE A 163 -13.16 -51.50 8.71
C ILE A 163 -13.17 -50.78 10.06
N ARG A 164 -13.97 -51.25 11.02
CA ARG A 164 -14.04 -50.66 12.37
C ARG A 164 -12.71 -50.80 13.12
N ALA A 165 -12.09 -51.98 13.09
CA ALA A 165 -10.79 -52.21 13.73
C ALA A 165 -9.70 -51.31 13.12
N TRP A 166 -9.67 -51.21 11.79
CA TRP A 166 -8.76 -50.32 11.07
C TRP A 166 -8.99 -48.85 11.45
N LYS A 167 -10.23 -48.35 11.44
CA LYS A 167 -10.55 -46.97 11.84
C LYS A 167 -10.10 -46.65 13.26
N ILE A 168 -10.31 -47.56 14.21
CA ILE A 168 -9.87 -47.37 15.59
C ILE A 168 -8.35 -47.25 15.62
N ALA A 169 -7.63 -48.18 14.98
CA ALA A 169 -6.16 -48.15 14.92
C ALA A 169 -5.63 -46.86 14.26
N SER A 170 -6.19 -46.46 13.11
CA SER A 170 -5.82 -45.23 12.41
C SER A 170 -6.11 -43.97 13.24
N GLY A 171 -7.20 -43.96 14.02
CA GLY A 171 -7.49 -42.86 14.94
C GLY A 171 -6.48 -42.73 16.08
N TRP A 172 -5.99 -43.85 16.63
CA TRP A 172 -4.93 -43.83 17.65
C TRP A 172 -3.57 -43.39 17.08
N ASN A 173 -3.33 -43.57 15.78
CA ASN A 173 -2.08 -43.12 15.15
C ASN A 173 -1.92 -41.59 15.18
N LEU A 174 -3.02 -40.83 15.25
CA LEU A 174 -3.00 -39.37 15.39
C LEU A 174 -2.27 -38.89 16.67
N LEU A 175 -2.08 -39.76 17.68
CA LEU A 175 -1.30 -39.43 18.87
C LEU A 175 0.22 -39.33 18.59
N PHE A 176 0.70 -39.87 17.47
CA PHE A 176 2.11 -39.83 17.10
C PHE A 176 2.47 -38.65 16.19
N ASP A 177 1.47 -37.90 15.71
CA ASP A 177 1.67 -36.70 14.90
C ASP A 177 2.08 -35.52 15.78
N ARG A 178 3.16 -34.82 15.40
CA ARG A 178 3.72 -33.71 16.18
C ARG A 178 2.99 -32.38 15.97
N SER A 179 2.14 -32.28 14.94
CA SER A 179 1.40 -31.08 14.59
C SER A 179 0.01 -31.44 14.06
N PRO A 180 -1.06 -30.68 14.41
CA PRO A 180 -2.39 -30.90 13.86
C PRO A 180 -2.41 -30.65 12.35
N ASP A 181 -3.01 -31.56 11.58
CA ASP A 181 -3.28 -31.35 10.15
C ASP A 181 -4.49 -30.42 9.98
N ARG A 182 -4.21 -29.17 9.56
CA ARG A 182 -5.22 -28.13 9.37
C ARG A 182 -5.96 -28.26 8.02
N GLU A 183 -5.42 -29.06 7.11
CA GLU A 183 -5.98 -29.32 5.78
C GLU A 183 -6.88 -30.58 5.75
N SER A 184 -7.03 -31.24 6.91
CA SER A 184 -7.79 -32.47 7.06
C SER A 184 -9.31 -32.26 6.93
N PHE A 185 -9.96 -33.15 6.18
CA PHE A 185 -11.41 -33.28 6.11
C PHE A 185 -11.86 -34.32 7.15
N HIS A 186 -12.39 -33.85 8.29
CA HIS A 186 -12.78 -34.71 9.41
C HIS A 186 -14.13 -35.40 9.25
N LEU A 187 -14.97 -34.94 8.32
CA LEU A 187 -16.24 -35.57 7.95
C LEU A 187 -16.21 -36.07 6.49
N PRO A 188 -17.09 -37.01 6.11
CA PRO A 188 -17.11 -37.54 4.77
C PRO A 188 -17.36 -36.47 3.70
N LEU A 189 -16.67 -36.60 2.55
CA LEU A 189 -16.81 -35.68 1.41
C LEU A 189 -18.19 -35.70 0.74
N GLY A 190 -19.02 -36.69 1.09
CA GLY A 190 -20.42 -36.80 0.69
C GLY A 190 -21.42 -36.16 1.67
N ALA A 191 -20.93 -35.53 2.74
CA ALA A 191 -21.78 -34.77 3.66
C ALA A 191 -22.19 -33.43 3.01
N THR A 192 -23.48 -33.19 2.85
CA THR A 192 -24.01 -31.89 2.39
C THR A 192 -24.08 -30.91 3.56
N ASN A 193 -22.92 -30.63 4.17
CA ASN A 193 -22.77 -29.67 5.26
C ASN A 193 -21.38 -29.03 5.22
N ALA A 194 -21.26 -27.79 5.70
CA ALA A 194 -19.99 -27.15 5.95
C ALA A 194 -19.68 -27.15 7.45
N TRP A 195 -18.43 -26.87 7.83
CA TRP A 195 -18.08 -26.73 9.24
C TRP A 195 -16.81 -25.89 9.47
N TYR A 196 -16.78 -25.21 10.60
CA TYR A 196 -15.60 -24.56 11.17
C TYR A 196 -14.99 -25.39 12.30
N GLN A 197 -13.65 -25.38 12.41
CA GLN A 197 -12.93 -26.05 13.49
C GLN A 197 -12.05 -25.05 14.25
N PRO A 198 -12.42 -24.63 15.47
CA PRO A 198 -11.69 -23.60 16.21
C PRO A 198 -10.25 -24.02 16.53
N GLN A 199 -10.03 -25.29 16.88
CA GLN A 199 -8.71 -25.84 17.21
C GLN A 199 -7.75 -25.94 16.00
N LEU A 200 -8.27 -25.85 14.77
CA LEU A 200 -7.45 -25.83 13.55
C LEU A 200 -7.47 -24.46 12.88
N ASN A 201 -8.34 -23.54 13.34
CA ASN A 201 -8.72 -22.33 12.65
C ASN A 201 -8.90 -22.59 11.15
N SER A 202 -9.84 -23.49 10.81
CA SER A 202 -10.12 -23.92 9.44
C SER A 202 -11.62 -23.97 9.14
N ILE A 203 -12.00 -23.62 7.91
CA ILE A 203 -13.34 -23.84 7.34
C ILE A 203 -13.23 -24.95 6.31
N THR A 204 -14.17 -25.90 6.33
CA THR A 204 -14.23 -26.98 5.35
C THR A 204 -15.55 -27.00 4.59
N LEU A 205 -15.45 -26.98 3.26
CA LEU A 205 -16.55 -27.10 2.30
C LEU A 205 -16.37 -28.40 1.49
N PRO A 206 -17.02 -29.51 1.86
CA PRO A 206 -16.89 -30.77 1.13
C PRO A 206 -17.54 -30.69 -0.26
N ALA A 207 -17.05 -31.49 -1.21
CA ALA A 207 -17.49 -31.43 -2.61
C ALA A 207 -19.01 -31.61 -2.79
N SER A 208 -19.68 -32.38 -1.94
CA SER A 208 -21.14 -32.55 -2.02
C SER A 208 -21.98 -31.31 -1.70
N ILE A 209 -21.41 -30.28 -1.04
CA ILE A 209 -22.11 -28.99 -0.86
C ILE A 209 -21.87 -28.03 -2.04
N LEU A 210 -20.86 -28.30 -2.88
CA LEU A 210 -20.47 -27.44 -4.01
C LEU A 210 -21.25 -27.78 -5.29
N GLN A 211 -22.56 -27.95 -5.15
CA GLN A 211 -23.50 -28.27 -6.23
C GLN A 211 -24.89 -27.66 -5.94
N ALA A 212 -25.75 -27.62 -6.95
CA ALA A 212 -27.10 -27.10 -6.81
C ALA A 212 -27.88 -27.88 -5.71
N PRO A 213 -28.70 -27.19 -4.89
CA PRO A 213 -29.09 -25.78 -4.99
C PRO A 213 -28.13 -24.77 -4.32
N PHE A 214 -27.02 -25.22 -3.71
CA PHE A 214 -26.13 -24.35 -2.94
C PHE A 214 -25.15 -23.58 -3.82
N TYR A 215 -24.63 -24.22 -4.87
CA TYR A 215 -23.65 -23.62 -5.76
C TYR A 215 -23.75 -24.19 -7.17
N ASP A 216 -23.75 -23.32 -8.18
CA ASP A 216 -23.53 -23.71 -9.57
C ASP A 216 -22.81 -22.54 -10.26
N PRO A 217 -21.62 -22.75 -10.85
CA PRO A 217 -20.85 -21.67 -11.47
C PRO A 217 -21.59 -20.95 -12.60
N ASN A 218 -22.66 -21.54 -13.15
CA ASN A 218 -23.47 -20.95 -14.21
C ASN A 218 -24.67 -20.14 -13.69
N LEU A 219 -24.95 -20.16 -12.38
CA LEU A 219 -25.99 -19.32 -11.78
C LEU A 219 -25.47 -17.89 -11.55
N PRO A 220 -26.36 -16.89 -11.52
CA PRO A 220 -25.97 -15.52 -11.20
C PRO A 220 -25.19 -15.44 -9.89
N THR A 221 -24.18 -14.57 -9.85
CA THR A 221 -23.38 -14.25 -8.68
C THR A 221 -24.26 -13.99 -7.45
N ALA A 222 -25.33 -13.21 -7.59
CA ALA A 222 -26.27 -12.95 -6.50
C ALA A 222 -26.84 -14.22 -5.86
N VAL A 223 -27.16 -15.23 -6.66
CA VAL A 223 -27.70 -16.52 -6.21
C VAL A 223 -26.59 -17.33 -5.51
N ASN A 224 -25.43 -17.45 -6.13
CA ASN A 224 -24.31 -18.19 -5.55
C ASN A 224 -23.84 -17.60 -4.20
N PHE A 225 -23.79 -16.27 -4.07
CA PHE A 225 -23.46 -15.63 -2.81
C PHE A 225 -24.61 -15.66 -1.79
N GLY A 226 -25.86 -15.63 -2.25
CA GLY A 226 -27.03 -15.79 -1.37
C GLY A 226 -27.12 -17.20 -0.77
N ALA A 227 -26.66 -18.22 -1.50
CA ALA A 227 -26.64 -19.62 -1.06
C ALA A 227 -25.29 -20.04 -0.45
N LEU A 228 -24.30 -20.44 -1.26
CA LEU A 228 -22.99 -20.87 -0.76
C LEU A 228 -22.26 -19.75 -0.02
N GLY A 229 -22.34 -18.51 -0.51
CA GLY A 229 -21.68 -17.39 0.15
C GLY A 229 -22.15 -17.17 1.58
N LEU A 230 -23.46 -17.32 1.85
CA LEU A 230 -24.00 -17.32 3.21
C LEU A 230 -23.32 -18.40 4.06
N ILE A 231 -23.28 -19.64 3.58
CA ILE A 231 -22.71 -20.77 4.33
C ILE A 231 -21.26 -20.48 4.68
N VAL A 232 -20.47 -19.96 3.73
CA VAL A 232 -19.08 -19.58 4.00
C VAL A 232 -18.99 -18.48 5.06
N GLY A 233 -19.84 -17.45 4.97
CA GLY A 233 -19.88 -16.40 5.98
C GLY A 233 -20.31 -16.91 7.36
N HIS A 234 -21.26 -17.84 7.40
CA HIS A 234 -21.72 -18.52 8.60
C HIS A 234 -20.56 -19.30 9.27
N GLU A 235 -19.86 -20.16 8.50
CA GLU A 235 -18.71 -20.91 9.02
C GLU A 235 -17.56 -20.01 9.48
N LEU A 236 -17.31 -18.91 8.78
CA LEU A 236 -16.33 -17.92 9.21
C LEU A 236 -16.69 -17.35 10.58
N THR A 237 -17.97 -17.10 10.81
CA THR A 237 -18.46 -16.48 12.03
C THR A 237 -18.35 -17.40 13.24
N HIS A 238 -18.32 -18.72 13.08
CA HIS A 238 -17.97 -19.64 14.16
C HIS A 238 -16.53 -19.44 14.69
N GLY A 239 -15.65 -18.76 13.96
CA GLY A 239 -14.37 -18.26 14.49
C GLY A 239 -14.52 -17.14 15.52
N PHE A 240 -15.70 -16.53 15.60
CA PHE A 240 -16.03 -15.31 16.31
C PHE A 240 -17.34 -15.42 17.10
N ASP A 241 -17.87 -16.63 17.31
CA ASP A 241 -18.99 -16.87 18.22
C ASP A 241 -18.50 -17.12 19.65
N ASP A 242 -19.41 -17.52 20.55
CA ASP A 242 -19.10 -17.82 21.95
C ASP A 242 -18.05 -18.92 22.16
N PHE A 243 -17.90 -19.85 21.20
CA PHE A 243 -16.86 -20.88 21.21
C PHE A 243 -15.57 -20.40 20.54
N GLY A 244 -15.69 -19.83 19.34
CA GLY A 244 -14.60 -19.39 18.49
C GLY A 244 -13.71 -18.36 19.16
N VAL A 245 -14.27 -17.37 19.85
CA VAL A 245 -13.51 -16.29 20.49
C VAL A 245 -12.54 -16.77 21.57
N GLN A 246 -12.66 -18.01 22.03
CA GLN A 246 -11.76 -18.62 23.02
C GLN A 246 -10.41 -19.06 22.40
N TRP A 247 -10.33 -19.13 21.07
CA TRP A 247 -9.18 -19.62 20.31
C TRP A 247 -8.57 -18.51 19.46
N ASP A 248 -7.24 -18.43 19.41
CA ASP A 248 -6.52 -17.48 18.56
C ASP A 248 -6.37 -17.96 17.12
N GLY A 249 -5.67 -17.17 16.29
CA GLY A 249 -5.50 -17.47 14.86
C GLY A 249 -4.69 -18.72 14.54
N LEU A 250 -3.98 -19.30 15.51
CA LEU A 250 -3.24 -20.55 15.34
C LEU A 250 -4.02 -21.75 15.89
N GLY A 251 -5.26 -21.55 16.35
CA GLY A 251 -6.04 -22.60 17.00
C GLY A 251 -5.54 -22.93 18.40
N VAL A 252 -4.86 -21.99 19.07
CA VAL A 252 -4.45 -22.13 20.48
C VAL A 252 -5.53 -21.53 21.37
N LEU A 253 -5.90 -22.25 22.43
CA LEU A 253 -6.84 -21.74 23.45
C LEU A 253 -6.19 -20.57 24.20
N ASN A 254 -6.50 -19.35 23.78
CA ASN A 254 -5.82 -18.14 24.20
C ASN A 254 -6.77 -16.94 24.08
N LYS A 255 -6.87 -16.14 25.15
CA LYS A 255 -7.68 -14.93 25.16
C LYS A 255 -7.02 -13.85 24.31
N TRP A 256 -7.59 -13.57 23.13
CA TRP A 256 -7.12 -12.51 22.23
C TRP A 256 -7.93 -11.22 22.33
N MET A 257 -9.11 -11.24 22.97
CA MET A 257 -9.88 -10.03 23.30
C MET A 257 -9.47 -9.46 24.65
N ASP A 258 -9.28 -8.14 24.70
CA ASP A 258 -9.16 -7.39 25.96
C ASP A 258 -10.52 -7.24 26.67
N SER A 259 -10.49 -6.85 27.95
CA SER A 259 -11.69 -6.76 28.78
C SER A 259 -12.76 -5.78 28.27
N PRO A 260 -12.42 -4.56 27.78
CA PRO A 260 -13.40 -3.69 27.14
C PRO A 260 -14.10 -4.33 25.93
N SER A 261 -13.32 -4.99 25.06
CA SER A 261 -13.84 -5.65 23.86
C SER A 261 -14.71 -6.86 24.22
N GLU A 262 -14.33 -7.63 25.25
CA GLU A 262 -15.12 -8.76 25.77
C GLU A 262 -16.48 -8.29 26.31
N LEU A 263 -16.55 -7.12 26.94
CA LEU A 263 -17.81 -6.54 27.40
C LEU A 263 -18.70 -6.09 26.23
N GLY A 264 -18.10 -5.51 25.19
CA GLY A 264 -18.80 -5.18 23.94
C GLY A 264 -19.40 -6.42 23.28
N PHE A 265 -18.59 -7.48 23.16
CA PHE A 265 -19.02 -8.78 22.65
C PHE A 265 -20.18 -9.35 23.46
N ARG A 266 -20.10 -9.36 24.80
CA ARG A 266 -21.18 -9.88 25.66
C ARG A 266 -22.51 -9.15 25.48
N ARG A 267 -22.50 -7.82 25.39
CA ARG A 267 -23.73 -7.04 25.14
C ARG A 267 -24.42 -7.42 23.84
N MET A 268 -23.61 -7.68 22.82
CA MET A 268 -24.10 -8.13 21.51
C MET A 268 -24.71 -9.54 21.60
N VAL A 269 -24.03 -10.46 22.28
CA VAL A 269 -24.54 -11.83 22.54
C VAL A 269 -25.87 -11.78 23.31
N ASP A 270 -25.94 -10.99 24.38
CA ASP A 270 -27.14 -10.86 25.21
C ASP A 270 -28.35 -10.39 24.39
N CYS A 271 -28.15 -9.47 23.43
CA CYS A 271 -29.21 -9.02 22.53
C CYS A 271 -29.77 -10.19 21.70
N VAL A 272 -28.90 -10.96 21.05
CA VAL A 272 -29.29 -12.10 20.19
C VAL A 272 -30.03 -13.15 21.00
N VAL A 273 -29.54 -13.48 22.21
CA VAL A 273 -30.18 -14.42 23.14
C VAL A 273 -31.60 -13.95 23.48
N GLU A 274 -31.76 -12.68 23.85
CA GLU A 274 -33.08 -12.12 24.18
C GLU A 274 -34.04 -12.06 22.99
N GLU A 275 -33.52 -11.80 21.79
CA GLU A 275 -34.32 -11.72 20.58
C GLU A 275 -34.84 -13.09 20.16
N TYR A 276 -33.95 -14.07 20.03
CA TYR A 276 -34.32 -15.43 19.64
C TYR A 276 -35.20 -16.12 20.68
N GLY A 277 -35.01 -15.83 21.97
CA GLY A 277 -35.87 -16.33 23.05
C GLY A 277 -37.35 -15.96 22.92
N LYS A 278 -37.70 -14.98 22.06
CA LYS A 278 -39.09 -14.56 21.81
C LYS A 278 -39.78 -15.40 20.73
N PHE A 279 -39.05 -16.18 19.94
CA PHE A 279 -39.62 -17.02 18.88
C PHE A 279 -40.22 -18.29 19.45
N CYS A 280 -41.54 -18.44 19.30
CA CYS A 280 -42.30 -19.51 19.92
C CYS A 280 -43.23 -20.19 18.92
N PRO A 281 -42.71 -21.19 18.18
CA PRO A 281 -43.49 -21.88 17.16
C PRO A 281 -44.56 -22.82 17.73
N LEU A 282 -44.49 -23.15 19.02
CA LEU A 282 -45.50 -23.95 19.71
C LEU A 282 -46.37 -23.07 20.62
N ASN A 283 -47.54 -23.59 21.00
CA ASN A 283 -48.43 -22.90 21.93
C ASN A 283 -47.81 -22.80 23.34
N LYS A 284 -47.45 -21.59 23.77
CA LYS A 284 -46.92 -21.31 25.12
C LYS A 284 -47.82 -21.83 26.25
N THR A 285 -49.13 -21.81 26.06
CA THR A 285 -50.09 -22.25 27.08
C THR A 285 -50.01 -23.76 27.32
N GLU A 286 -49.66 -24.52 26.29
CA GLU A 286 -49.60 -25.98 26.33
C GLU A 286 -48.20 -26.51 26.68
N HIS A 287 -47.15 -25.83 26.23
CA HIS A 287 -45.77 -26.31 26.33
C HIS A 287 -44.85 -25.47 27.23
N GLY A 288 -45.33 -24.36 27.79
CA GLY A 288 -44.54 -23.48 28.66
C GLY A 288 -43.28 -22.93 27.97
N ASP A 289 -42.14 -22.89 28.67
CA ASP A 289 -40.86 -22.41 28.12
C ASP A 289 -40.28 -23.34 27.02
N ALA A 290 -40.78 -24.57 26.89
CA ALA A 290 -40.44 -25.48 25.80
C ALA A 290 -41.15 -25.11 24.49
N ALA A 291 -42.03 -24.10 24.52
CA ALA A 291 -42.70 -23.61 23.33
C ALA A 291 -41.83 -22.69 22.47
N CYS A 292 -40.70 -22.21 23.02
CA CYS A 292 -39.85 -21.20 22.42
C CYS A 292 -38.44 -21.70 22.14
N VAL A 293 -37.77 -21.01 21.22
CA VAL A 293 -36.33 -21.17 20.98
C VAL A 293 -35.57 -20.81 22.26
N ASP A 294 -34.61 -21.64 22.63
CA ASP A 294 -33.69 -21.35 23.72
C ASP A 294 -32.53 -20.51 23.16
N GLY A 295 -32.61 -19.19 23.36
CA GLY A 295 -31.65 -18.24 22.83
C GLY A 295 -30.21 -18.47 23.31
N GLU A 296 -30.03 -18.98 24.54
CA GLU A 296 -28.70 -19.31 25.08
C GLU A 296 -28.14 -20.57 24.42
N LEU A 297 -28.97 -21.61 24.24
CA LEU A 297 -28.57 -22.85 23.58
C LEU A 297 -28.20 -22.63 22.10
N THR A 298 -28.91 -21.72 21.44
CA THR A 298 -28.81 -21.48 19.99
C THR A 298 -27.89 -20.31 19.63
N GLN A 299 -27.29 -19.63 20.62
CA GLN A 299 -26.56 -18.37 20.40
C GLN A 299 -25.43 -18.48 19.37
N GLY A 300 -24.66 -19.57 19.35
CA GLY A 300 -23.54 -19.74 18.41
C GLY A 300 -24.02 -19.75 16.96
N GLU A 301 -25.05 -20.56 16.67
CA GLU A 301 -25.70 -20.61 15.36
C GLU A 301 -26.40 -19.30 15.00
N ASN A 302 -27.09 -18.68 15.98
CA ASN A 302 -27.78 -17.42 15.74
C ASN A 302 -26.78 -16.28 15.48
N ILE A 303 -25.64 -16.20 16.17
CA ILE A 303 -24.59 -15.20 15.88
C ILE A 303 -24.00 -15.44 14.49
N ALA A 304 -23.82 -16.71 14.08
CA ALA A 304 -23.38 -17.05 12.74
C ALA A 304 -24.40 -16.63 11.66
N ASP A 305 -25.69 -16.64 11.98
CA ASP A 305 -26.79 -16.25 11.10
C ASP A 305 -27.14 -14.74 11.09
N ASN A 306 -27.09 -14.01 12.23
CA ASN A 306 -27.75 -12.71 12.52
C ASN A 306 -26.85 -11.47 12.72
N GLY A 307 -27.37 -10.27 12.45
CA GLY A 307 -26.77 -8.95 12.83
C GLY A 307 -27.04 -7.62 12.08
N ASP A 308 -27.33 -6.53 12.76
CA ASP A 308 -27.91 -5.35 12.10
C ASP A 308 -27.01 -4.11 11.72
N GLN A 309 -27.42 -3.19 10.81
CA GLN A 309 -27.61 -1.73 10.97
C GLN A 309 -28.22 -1.10 9.69
N PRO A 310 -29.02 0.00 9.70
CA PRO A 310 -29.43 0.80 8.53
C PRO A 310 -28.63 2.13 8.45
N LYS A 311 -28.23 2.48 7.22
CA LYS A 311 -27.20 3.49 6.88
C LYS A 311 -25.82 3.17 7.47
N ILE A 312 -25.20 2.21 6.78
CA ILE A 312 -23.90 1.55 7.00
C ILE A 312 -24.04 0.37 8.00
N TYR A 313 -24.22 -0.83 7.43
CA TYR A 313 -24.87 -2.05 7.96
C TYR A 313 -23.81 -3.15 8.37
N VAL A 314 -23.82 -3.88 9.55
CA VAL A 314 -23.34 -5.34 9.67
C VAL A 314 -24.15 -6.50 10.43
N ILE A 315 -24.44 -7.67 9.74
CA ILE A 315 -24.77 -9.09 10.18
C ILE A 315 -23.58 -9.90 9.74
N THR A 316 -23.02 -10.76 10.58
CA THR A 316 -21.77 -11.44 10.28
C THR A 316 -21.73 -12.38 9.07
N GLY A 317 -22.54 -13.44 9.01
CA GLY A 317 -22.46 -14.42 7.91
C GLY A 317 -23.07 -13.94 6.60
N ILE A 318 -24.36 -13.58 6.61
CA ILE A 318 -25.05 -13.10 5.40
C ILE A 318 -24.53 -11.74 4.92
N ARG A 319 -23.96 -10.85 5.76
CA ARG A 319 -23.35 -9.61 5.23
C ARG A 319 -21.92 -9.72 4.83
N ALA A 320 -21.12 -10.62 5.40
CA ALA A 320 -19.85 -10.93 4.78
C ALA A 320 -20.10 -11.45 3.34
N ALA A 321 -21.10 -12.33 3.16
CA ALA A 321 -21.57 -12.79 1.85
C ALA A 321 -22.11 -11.67 0.96
N TYR A 322 -23.04 -10.84 1.46
CA TYR A 322 -23.63 -9.75 0.68
C TYR A 322 -22.60 -8.68 0.30
N ARG A 323 -21.70 -8.28 1.22
CA ARG A 323 -20.59 -7.34 0.94
C ARG A 323 -19.65 -7.92 -0.09
N ALA A 324 -19.30 -9.20 0.02
CA ALA A 324 -18.47 -9.88 -0.95
C ALA A 324 -19.13 -9.96 -2.33
N TYR A 325 -20.43 -10.26 -2.40
CA TYR A 325 -21.22 -10.21 -3.63
C TYR A 325 -21.21 -8.81 -4.25
N ARG A 326 -21.51 -7.77 -3.46
CA ARG A 326 -21.49 -6.39 -3.92
C ARG A 326 -20.09 -5.99 -4.41
N ASN A 327 -19.04 -6.42 -3.72
CA ASN A 327 -17.65 -6.21 -4.16
C ASN A 327 -17.33 -6.96 -5.46
N PHE A 328 -17.82 -8.20 -5.61
CA PHE A 328 -17.63 -9.03 -6.80
C PHE A 328 -18.29 -8.39 -8.02
N ILE A 329 -19.59 -8.05 -7.95
CA ILE A 329 -20.27 -7.35 -9.05
C ILE A 329 -19.66 -5.97 -9.30
N ASN A 330 -19.09 -5.35 -8.28
CA ASN A 330 -18.42 -4.07 -8.41
C ASN A 330 -17.10 -4.16 -9.18
N LEU A 331 -16.45 -5.32 -9.17
CA LEU A 331 -15.19 -5.60 -9.83
C LEU A 331 -15.39 -6.18 -11.24
N HIS A 332 -16.37 -7.09 -11.39
CA HIS A 332 -16.59 -7.86 -12.61
C HIS A 332 -17.80 -7.36 -13.44
N GLY A 333 -18.60 -6.45 -12.89
CA GLY A 333 -19.88 -6.02 -13.48
C GLY A 333 -21.06 -6.85 -12.96
N PRO A 334 -22.31 -6.37 -13.14
CA PRO A 334 -23.51 -7.10 -12.73
C PRO A 334 -23.78 -8.30 -13.65
N ASP A 335 -24.38 -9.37 -13.11
CA ASP A 335 -24.84 -10.51 -13.91
C ASP A 335 -25.97 -10.10 -14.88
N PRO A 336 -26.14 -10.83 -16.01
CA PRO A 336 -27.34 -10.74 -16.83
C PRO A 336 -28.62 -11.05 -16.02
N GLN A 337 -29.74 -10.43 -16.40
CA GLN A 337 -31.05 -10.78 -15.81
C GLN A 337 -31.43 -12.23 -16.12
N LEU A 338 -32.21 -12.84 -15.22
CA LEU A 338 -32.71 -14.20 -15.40
C LEU A 338 -33.60 -14.30 -16.66
N PRO A 339 -33.44 -15.35 -17.49
CA PRO A 339 -34.19 -15.52 -18.73
C PRO A 339 -35.61 -16.06 -18.48
N ASP A 340 -36.39 -15.37 -17.65
CA ASP A 340 -37.77 -15.74 -17.30
C ASP A 340 -38.66 -14.49 -17.16
N GLU A 341 -39.90 -14.57 -17.65
CA GLU A 341 -40.80 -13.40 -17.73
C GLU A 341 -41.16 -12.80 -16.37
N LEU A 342 -41.22 -13.62 -15.32
CA LEU A 342 -41.53 -13.21 -13.95
C LEU A 342 -40.25 -12.87 -13.18
N LEU A 343 -39.22 -13.72 -13.28
CA LEU A 343 -38.01 -13.59 -12.47
C LEU A 343 -37.08 -12.46 -12.94
N GLN A 344 -37.15 -12.04 -14.20
CA GLN A 344 -36.43 -10.85 -14.70
C GLN A 344 -36.85 -9.55 -13.97
N GLY A 345 -38.02 -9.55 -13.33
CA GLY A 345 -38.52 -8.41 -12.56
C GLY A 345 -37.83 -8.22 -11.20
N PHE A 346 -37.07 -9.21 -10.72
CA PHE A 346 -36.31 -9.11 -9.47
C PHE A 346 -34.93 -8.52 -9.71
N THR A 347 -34.54 -7.63 -8.81
CA THR A 347 -33.16 -7.10 -8.77
C THR A 347 -32.19 -8.18 -8.27
N SER A 348 -30.91 -8.05 -8.60
CA SER A 348 -29.86 -8.95 -8.09
C SER A 348 -29.81 -8.97 -6.56
N ASP A 349 -30.10 -7.85 -5.88
CA ASP A 349 -30.17 -7.81 -4.41
C ASP A 349 -31.39 -8.60 -3.87
N GLN A 350 -32.54 -8.53 -4.54
CA GLN A 350 -33.70 -9.36 -4.20
C GLN A 350 -33.42 -10.85 -4.47
N LEU A 351 -32.73 -11.18 -5.57
CA LEU A 351 -32.33 -12.55 -5.89
C LEU A 351 -31.36 -13.13 -4.86
N PHE A 352 -30.44 -12.31 -4.33
CA PHE A 352 -29.57 -12.70 -3.22
C PHE A 352 -30.39 -13.13 -1.99
N PHE A 353 -31.35 -12.29 -1.57
CA PHE A 353 -32.18 -12.59 -0.40
C PHE A 353 -33.15 -13.76 -0.62
N MET A 354 -33.67 -13.92 -1.83
CA MET A 354 -34.48 -15.08 -2.19
C MET A 354 -33.66 -16.36 -2.15
N SER A 355 -32.45 -16.33 -2.70
CA SER A 355 -31.54 -17.48 -2.67
C SER A 355 -31.14 -17.85 -1.24
N PHE A 356 -30.86 -16.86 -0.39
CA PHE A 356 -30.66 -17.04 1.04
C PHE A 356 -31.83 -17.77 1.71
N ALA A 357 -33.06 -17.33 1.48
CA ALA A 357 -34.23 -17.97 2.10
C ALA A 357 -34.47 -19.39 1.55
N GLN A 358 -34.17 -19.64 0.28
CA GLN A 358 -34.44 -20.91 -0.39
C GLN A 358 -33.67 -22.09 0.18
N ILE A 359 -32.44 -21.90 0.65
CA ILE A 359 -31.65 -23.00 1.22
C ILE A 359 -32.22 -23.52 2.56
N TRP A 360 -33.14 -22.77 3.18
CA TRP A 360 -33.81 -23.12 4.44
C TRP A 360 -35.20 -23.72 4.25
N CYS A 361 -35.70 -23.79 3.02
CA CYS A 361 -37.02 -24.35 2.72
C CYS A 361 -37.12 -25.84 3.12
N LYS A 362 -38.07 -26.17 4.00
CA LYS A 362 -38.36 -27.55 4.41
C LYS A 362 -39.86 -27.79 4.60
N VAL A 363 -40.27 -29.06 4.56
CA VAL A 363 -41.65 -29.46 4.91
C VAL A 363 -41.88 -29.22 6.41
N PRO A 364 -43.06 -28.72 6.84
CA PRO A 364 -43.37 -28.53 8.26
C PRO A 364 -43.17 -29.82 9.07
N GLU A 365 -42.60 -29.68 10.27
CA GLU A 365 -42.30 -30.80 11.16
C GLU A 365 -43.49 -31.18 12.02
N ASP A 366 -43.53 -32.44 12.44
CA ASP A 366 -44.45 -32.89 13.48
C ASP A 366 -44.14 -32.18 14.82
N GLU A 367 -45.19 -31.83 15.56
CA GLU A 367 -45.11 -31.05 16.79
C GLU A 367 -44.19 -31.69 17.84
N ALA A 368 -44.17 -33.03 17.94
CA ALA A 368 -43.30 -33.73 18.89
C ALA A 368 -41.82 -33.66 18.48
N VAL A 369 -41.54 -33.64 17.17
CA VAL A 369 -40.17 -33.47 16.64
C VAL A 369 -39.70 -32.03 16.87
N LEU A 370 -40.55 -31.05 16.56
CA LEU A 370 -40.26 -29.64 16.76
C LEU A 370 -40.00 -29.33 18.25
N LYS A 371 -40.85 -29.83 19.15
CA LYS A 371 -40.64 -29.75 20.60
C LYS A 371 -39.32 -30.37 21.04
N GLY A 372 -38.95 -31.51 20.46
CA GLY A 372 -37.66 -32.15 20.71
C GLY A 372 -36.48 -31.27 20.31
N ARG A 373 -36.56 -30.61 19.14
CA ARG A 373 -35.50 -29.71 18.67
C ARG A 373 -35.37 -28.47 19.53
N LEU A 374 -36.48 -27.80 19.87
CA LEU A 374 -36.47 -26.61 20.75
C LEU A 374 -35.81 -26.85 22.12
N MET A 375 -35.73 -28.11 22.56
CA MET A 375 -35.19 -28.49 23.86
C MET A 375 -33.71 -28.87 23.84
N PHE A 376 -33.18 -29.36 22.73
CA PHE A 376 -31.86 -30.02 22.69
C PHE A 376 -31.03 -29.73 21.44
N ASP A 377 -31.64 -29.19 20.38
CA ASP A 377 -30.93 -28.83 19.16
C ASP A 377 -30.29 -27.45 19.34
N VAL A 378 -29.02 -27.34 18.95
CA VAL A 378 -28.29 -26.08 18.97
C VAL A 378 -28.69 -25.17 17.80
N HIS A 379 -29.44 -25.70 16.83
CA HIS A 379 -29.93 -24.92 15.69
C HIS A 379 -31.36 -24.44 15.92
N SER A 380 -31.58 -23.15 15.67
CA SER A 380 -32.92 -22.59 15.56
C SER A 380 -33.71 -23.25 14.42
N PRO A 381 -35.05 -23.39 14.53
CA PRO A 381 -35.88 -23.85 13.42
C PRO A 381 -35.67 -22.98 12.17
N ALA A 382 -35.70 -23.62 11.00
CA ALA A 382 -35.32 -23.00 9.71
C ALA A 382 -36.06 -21.67 9.43
N GLU A 383 -37.34 -21.56 9.79
CA GLU A 383 -38.11 -20.33 9.62
C GLU A 383 -37.53 -19.14 10.43
N TYR A 384 -36.99 -19.41 11.62
CA TYR A 384 -36.38 -18.38 12.48
C TYR A 384 -34.91 -18.15 12.16
N ARG A 385 -34.24 -19.09 11.48
CA ARG A 385 -32.94 -18.82 10.84
C ARG A 385 -33.08 -17.85 9.67
N VAL A 386 -34.21 -17.85 8.97
CA VAL A 386 -34.52 -16.84 7.95
C VAL A 386 -35.04 -15.55 8.59
N TRP A 387 -36.10 -15.64 9.40
CA TRP A 387 -36.77 -14.48 9.96
C TRP A 387 -35.88 -13.69 10.91
N GLY A 388 -35.26 -14.35 11.91
CA GLY A 388 -34.37 -13.65 12.84
C GLY A 388 -33.21 -12.97 12.12
N THR A 389 -32.67 -13.61 11.09
CA THR A 389 -31.64 -13.02 10.24
C THR A 389 -32.15 -11.76 9.54
N ILE A 390 -33.25 -11.81 8.77
CA ILE A 390 -33.69 -10.64 7.98
C ILE A 390 -34.25 -9.49 8.83
N GLN A 391 -34.80 -9.75 10.03
CA GLN A 391 -35.22 -8.66 10.93
C GLN A 391 -34.01 -7.89 11.47
N ASN A 392 -32.86 -8.56 11.54
CA ASN A 392 -31.57 -7.97 11.79
C ASN A 392 -30.89 -7.53 10.46
N PHE A 393 -31.57 -7.45 9.30
CA PHE A 393 -30.97 -7.05 8.02
C PHE A 393 -31.70 -5.93 7.26
N PRO A 394 -31.33 -4.64 7.39
CA PRO A 394 -32.07 -3.59 6.76
C PRO A 394 -31.79 -3.49 5.25
N ALA A 395 -30.74 -4.12 4.71
CA ALA A 395 -30.62 -4.25 3.26
C ALA A 395 -31.73 -5.15 2.67
N PHE A 396 -32.32 -6.05 3.46
CA PHE A 396 -33.55 -6.74 3.08
C PHE A 396 -34.72 -5.76 3.04
N LYS A 397 -34.88 -4.91 4.07
CA LYS A 397 -35.87 -3.81 4.10
C LYS A 397 -35.72 -2.90 2.87
N ASP A 398 -34.49 -2.59 2.47
CA ASP A 398 -34.20 -1.75 1.30
C ASP A 398 -34.47 -2.47 -0.02
N ALA A 399 -34.03 -3.72 -0.17
CA ALA A 399 -34.21 -4.52 -1.38
C ALA A 399 -35.69 -4.77 -1.70
N PHE A 400 -36.54 -4.90 -0.67
CA PHE A 400 -37.98 -5.14 -0.83
C PHE A 400 -38.87 -3.93 -0.49
N HIS A 401 -38.28 -2.81 -0.09
CA HIS A 401 -38.98 -1.59 0.32
C HIS A 401 -40.04 -1.85 1.42
N CYS A 402 -39.70 -2.64 2.43
CA CYS A 402 -40.62 -3.02 3.50
C CYS A 402 -40.90 -1.82 4.44
N PRO A 403 -42.19 -1.55 4.80
CA PRO A 403 -42.49 -0.67 5.93
C PRO A 403 -42.01 -1.30 7.24
N THR A 404 -41.90 -0.50 8.31
CA THR A 404 -41.62 -1.02 9.66
C THR A 404 -42.61 -2.14 10.00
N SER A 405 -42.09 -3.33 10.25
CA SER A 405 -42.87 -4.56 10.46
C SER A 405 -42.10 -5.55 11.32
N ALA A 406 -42.73 -6.69 11.68
CA ALA A 406 -42.05 -7.74 12.44
C ALA A 406 -40.88 -8.39 11.67
N TYR A 407 -40.82 -8.25 10.34
CA TYR A 407 -39.73 -8.75 9.49
C TYR A 407 -38.69 -7.67 9.15
N ALA A 408 -38.97 -6.41 9.48
CA ALA A 408 -38.10 -5.25 9.25
C ALA A 408 -38.34 -4.17 10.33
N PRO A 409 -38.06 -4.48 11.61
CA PRO A 409 -38.32 -3.56 12.72
C PRO A 409 -37.33 -2.37 12.71
N ASP A 410 -37.67 -1.28 13.41
CA ASP A 410 -36.75 -0.13 13.59
C ASP A 410 -35.78 -0.33 14.76
N LYS A 411 -35.98 -1.39 15.57
CA LYS A 411 -35.09 -1.83 16.65
C LYS A 411 -34.75 -3.30 16.42
N HIS A 412 -33.47 -3.63 16.51
CA HIS A 412 -32.89 -4.92 16.13
C HIS A 412 -31.55 -5.11 16.84
N CYS A 413 -30.98 -6.31 16.75
CA CYS A 413 -29.70 -6.63 17.38
C CYS A 413 -28.48 -6.34 16.49
N ASP A 414 -27.53 -5.62 17.06
CA ASP A 414 -26.30 -5.14 16.44
C ASP A 414 -25.16 -6.16 16.57
N VAL A 415 -25.12 -7.17 15.69
CA VAL A 415 -24.15 -8.27 15.78
C VAL A 415 -22.90 -7.95 14.96
N TRP A 416 -21.79 -7.70 15.67
CA TRP A 416 -20.51 -7.22 15.12
C TRP A 416 -20.62 -5.90 14.33
N VAL A 417 -21.37 -4.93 14.88
CA VAL A 417 -21.48 -3.50 14.48
C VAL A 417 -21.40 -2.54 15.68
N SER A 418 -21.56 -1.22 15.43
CA SER A 418 -21.63 -0.15 16.42
C SER A 418 -22.75 0.86 16.08
N GLU A 419 -23.40 1.47 17.09
CA GLU A 419 -24.54 2.40 16.93
C GLU A 419 -24.21 3.66 16.10
N MET A 420 -25.18 4.10 15.28
CA MET A 420 -25.16 5.38 14.54
C MET A 420 -26.37 6.29 14.89
N ASP A 421 -26.15 7.61 14.83
CA ASP A 421 -27.16 8.66 15.04
C ASP A 421 -28.27 8.62 13.96
N SER A 422 -29.48 8.31 14.38
CA SER A 422 -30.63 8.02 13.52
C SER A 422 -31.34 9.26 12.96
N SER A 423 -30.83 10.49 13.16
CA SER A 423 -31.52 11.73 12.77
C SER A 423 -31.25 12.21 11.33
N HIS A 424 -30.44 11.49 10.52
CA HIS A 424 -30.11 11.90 9.15
C HIS A 424 -30.56 10.92 8.06
N GLY A 425 -31.78 11.16 7.58
CA GLY A 425 -32.15 10.97 6.18
C GLY A 425 -33.19 9.92 5.87
N GLU A 426 -34.42 10.15 6.31
CA GLU A 426 -35.58 9.56 5.64
C GLU A 426 -35.79 10.15 4.23
N PRO A 427 -36.04 9.32 3.20
CA PRO A 427 -36.62 9.78 1.94
C PRO A 427 -38.08 9.35 1.77
N VAL A 428 -38.94 10.37 1.59
CA VAL A 428 -40.36 10.26 1.20
C VAL A 428 -40.51 9.96 -0.31
N VAL A 429 -41.29 8.90 -0.61
CA VAL A 429 -42.15 8.54 -1.78
C VAL A 429 -41.55 8.29 -3.21
N LYS A 430 -42.19 7.31 -3.88
CA LYS A 430 -41.95 6.52 -5.12
C LYS A 430 -42.00 7.25 -6.48
N THR A 431 -41.29 6.71 -7.49
CA THR A 431 -41.76 6.44 -8.88
C THR A 431 -40.81 5.52 -9.68
N GLU A 432 -41.35 4.96 -10.78
CA GLU A 432 -40.90 3.84 -11.64
C GLU A 432 -39.57 4.06 -12.40
N LEU A 433 -38.87 2.94 -12.68
CA LEU A 433 -37.44 2.78 -13.01
C LEU A 433 -36.51 2.86 -11.77
N ASN A 434 -36.22 1.69 -11.19
CA ASN A 434 -35.45 1.51 -9.95
C ASN A 434 -33.93 1.74 -10.10
N ILE A 435 -33.53 2.80 -10.83
CA ILE A 435 -32.21 3.43 -10.65
C ILE A 435 -32.51 4.79 -10.03
N ARG A 436 -32.36 4.92 -8.70
CA ARG A 436 -32.14 6.25 -8.15
C ARG A 436 -30.81 6.72 -8.72
N ARG A 437 -30.85 7.63 -9.70
CA ARG A 437 -29.70 8.50 -9.95
C ARG A 437 -29.33 9.09 -8.60
N ASN A 438 -28.05 8.98 -8.21
CA ASN A 438 -27.55 9.65 -7.01
C ASN A 438 -28.10 11.08 -7.03
N LYS A 439 -28.73 11.51 -5.94
CA LYS A 439 -29.26 12.87 -5.92
C LYS A 439 -28.06 13.81 -6.05
N PRO A 440 -28.16 14.88 -6.85
CA PRO A 440 -27.13 15.91 -6.83
C PRO A 440 -26.94 16.43 -5.41
N ILE A 441 -25.70 16.73 -5.04
CA ILE A 441 -25.44 17.38 -3.76
C ILE A 441 -26.26 18.67 -3.67
N THR A 442 -26.89 18.90 -2.52
CA THR A 442 -27.74 20.07 -2.31
C THR A 442 -26.99 21.12 -1.49
N PRO A 443 -27.31 22.42 -1.62
CA PRO A 443 -26.69 23.48 -0.81
C PRO A 443 -26.99 23.42 0.69
N SER A 444 -27.67 22.38 1.19
CA SER A 444 -28.00 22.21 2.61
C SER A 444 -26.77 21.88 3.47
N ASN A 445 -25.80 21.15 2.91
CA ASN A 445 -24.46 21.00 3.47
C ASN A 445 -23.50 21.93 2.70
N VAL A 446 -23.37 23.17 3.17
CA VAL A 446 -22.65 24.23 2.43
C VAL A 446 -21.18 23.88 2.22
N ASP A 447 -20.51 23.29 3.21
CA ASP A 447 -19.07 22.98 3.14
C ASP A 447 -18.78 21.86 2.14
N GLU A 448 -19.57 20.79 2.18
CA GLU A 448 -19.47 19.66 1.25
C GLU A 448 -19.87 20.08 -0.18
N TYR A 449 -20.93 20.87 -0.32
CA TYR A 449 -21.36 21.42 -1.62
C TYR A 449 -20.28 22.31 -2.24
N ASN A 450 -19.63 23.16 -1.43
CA ASN A 450 -18.54 24.00 -1.89
C ASN A 450 -17.31 23.15 -2.27
N ALA A 451 -17.00 22.10 -1.51
CA ALA A 451 -15.93 21.17 -1.86
C ALA A 451 -16.19 20.48 -3.21
N TYR A 452 -17.40 20.01 -3.47
CA TYR A 452 -17.75 19.37 -4.74
C TYR A 452 -17.67 20.34 -5.93
N LYS A 453 -17.99 21.63 -5.72
CA LYS A 453 -17.77 22.68 -6.73
C LYS A 453 -16.31 22.86 -7.08
N VAL A 454 -15.40 22.70 -6.12
CA VAL A 454 -13.96 22.76 -6.40
C VAL A 454 -13.57 21.65 -7.38
N ALA A 455 -14.06 20.41 -7.20
CA ALA A 455 -13.82 19.31 -8.13
C ALA A 455 -14.37 19.61 -9.54
N VAL A 456 -15.59 20.16 -9.63
CA VAL A 456 -16.20 20.60 -10.90
C VAL A 456 -15.30 21.60 -11.64
N ASN A 457 -14.75 22.59 -10.93
CA ASN A 457 -13.92 23.62 -11.56
C ASN A 457 -12.68 23.02 -12.23
N TYR A 458 -12.02 22.03 -11.59
CA TYR A 458 -10.89 21.34 -12.20
C TYR A 458 -11.28 20.63 -13.50
N TYR A 459 -12.42 19.92 -13.52
CA TYR A 459 -12.86 19.25 -14.74
C TYR A 459 -13.28 20.24 -15.84
N GLN A 460 -13.87 21.38 -15.49
CA GLN A 460 -14.23 22.42 -16.47
C GLN A 460 -13.00 23.00 -17.18
N GLU A 461 -11.88 23.10 -16.47
CA GLU A 461 -10.61 23.64 -17.01
C GLU A 461 -9.90 22.66 -17.97
N SER A 462 -10.09 21.34 -17.82
CA SER A 462 -9.28 20.33 -18.51
C SER A 462 -10.03 19.47 -19.52
N VAL A 463 -11.30 19.14 -19.27
CA VAL A 463 -12.03 18.11 -20.03
C VAL A 463 -12.45 18.58 -21.42
N ASN A 464 -12.11 17.80 -22.44
CA ASN A 464 -12.50 17.98 -23.82
C ASN A 464 -13.52 16.93 -24.28
N THR A 465 -14.81 17.24 -24.12
CA THR A 465 -15.92 16.36 -24.52
C THR A 465 -16.10 16.17 -26.03
N SER A 466 -15.28 16.81 -26.87
CA SER A 466 -15.30 16.58 -28.33
C SER A 466 -14.49 15.35 -28.74
N VAL A 467 -13.73 14.76 -27.82
CA VAL A 467 -12.94 13.54 -28.03
C VAL A 467 -13.71 12.35 -27.46
N ASP A 468 -13.62 11.18 -28.08
CA ASP A 468 -14.20 9.96 -27.54
C ASP A 468 -13.23 9.35 -26.49
N PRO A 469 -13.65 9.16 -25.22
CA PRO A 469 -12.81 8.59 -24.17
C PRO A 469 -12.28 7.18 -24.51
N CYS A 470 -12.94 6.43 -25.39
CA CYS A 470 -12.51 5.11 -25.82
C CYS A 470 -11.44 5.14 -26.94
N THR A 471 -11.15 6.33 -27.49
CA THR A 471 -10.15 6.54 -28.55
C THR A 471 -8.90 7.27 -28.06
N ASP A 472 -9.06 8.26 -27.19
CA ASP A 472 -7.97 9.02 -26.58
C ASP A 472 -8.43 9.60 -25.23
N PHE A 473 -8.35 8.77 -24.19
CA PHE A 473 -8.80 9.17 -22.86
C PHE A 473 -7.97 10.32 -22.28
N PHE A 474 -6.67 10.39 -22.60
CA PHE A 474 -5.83 11.49 -22.15
C PHE A 474 -6.29 12.81 -22.76
N GLN A 475 -6.57 12.85 -24.07
CA GLN A 475 -7.16 14.05 -24.68
C GLN A 475 -8.58 14.36 -24.21
N TYR A 476 -9.39 13.34 -23.94
CA TYR A 476 -10.70 13.54 -23.35
C TYR A 476 -10.62 14.22 -21.98
N ALA A 477 -9.72 13.75 -21.10
CA ALA A 477 -9.59 14.25 -19.74
C ALA A 477 -8.80 15.57 -19.64
N CYS A 478 -7.78 15.75 -20.48
CA CYS A 478 -6.78 16.83 -20.36
C CYS A 478 -6.73 17.79 -21.55
N GLY A 479 -7.52 17.60 -22.60
CA GLY A 479 -7.32 18.29 -23.88
C GLY A 479 -7.54 19.81 -23.88
N LYS A 480 -8.14 20.37 -22.83
CA LYS A 480 -8.23 21.83 -22.62
C LYS A 480 -7.18 22.37 -21.65
N TYR A 481 -6.45 21.50 -20.97
CA TYR A 481 -5.49 21.89 -19.94
C TYR A 481 -4.24 22.52 -20.55
N ASP A 482 -3.91 23.75 -20.14
CA ASP A 482 -2.83 24.56 -20.71
C ASP A 482 -1.73 24.95 -19.71
N LYS A 483 -1.79 24.40 -18.49
CA LYS A 483 -0.86 24.68 -17.39
C LYS A 483 0.21 23.57 -17.25
N PRO A 484 1.30 23.79 -16.50
CA PRO A 484 2.20 22.71 -16.10
C PRO A 484 1.46 21.60 -15.32
N VAL A 485 2.10 20.43 -15.21
CA VAL A 485 1.58 19.32 -14.41
C VAL A 485 1.23 19.78 -12.98
N SER A 486 0.17 19.21 -12.43
CA SER A 486 -0.46 19.55 -11.15
C SER A 486 0.52 19.76 -9.98
N PHE A 487 1.64 19.02 -9.93
CA PHE A 487 2.72 19.17 -8.93
C PHE A 487 3.30 20.59 -8.88
N GLY A 488 3.56 21.21 -10.04
CA GLY A 488 4.13 22.56 -10.12
C GLY A 488 3.16 23.62 -9.62
N VAL A 489 1.87 23.46 -9.96
CA VAL A 489 0.79 24.37 -9.53
C VAL A 489 0.57 24.26 -8.01
N GLY A 490 0.52 23.04 -7.48
CA GLY A 490 0.38 22.81 -6.04
C GLY A 490 1.55 23.39 -5.24
N ARG A 491 2.78 23.27 -5.74
CA ARG A 491 3.96 23.83 -5.06
C ARG A 491 3.89 25.36 -4.94
N ALA A 492 3.53 26.05 -6.02
CA ALA A 492 3.34 27.50 -5.98
C ALA A 492 2.26 27.91 -4.97
N LYS A 493 1.19 27.10 -4.84
CA LYS A 493 0.13 27.34 -3.88
C LYS A 493 0.58 27.20 -2.42
N ILE A 494 1.44 26.22 -2.13
CA ILE A 494 2.05 26.06 -0.80
C ILE A 494 2.87 27.28 -0.43
N ASP A 495 3.73 27.74 -1.33
CA ASP A 495 4.60 28.90 -1.09
C ASP A 495 3.74 30.16 -0.80
N GLU A 496 2.62 30.34 -1.53
CA GLU A 496 1.62 31.39 -1.29
C GLU A 496 0.97 31.29 0.10
N ASN A 497 0.52 30.10 0.48
CA ASN A 497 -0.14 29.85 1.77
C ASN A 497 0.80 30.08 2.95
N ILE A 498 2.05 29.64 2.84
CA ILE A 498 3.08 29.93 3.85
C ILE A 498 3.32 31.43 3.94
N ALA A 499 3.41 32.16 2.81
CA ALA A 499 3.64 33.60 2.82
C ALA A 499 2.53 34.33 3.58
N LYS A 500 1.28 33.97 3.29
CA LYS A 500 0.11 34.54 3.96
C LYS A 500 0.16 34.34 5.47
N LYS A 501 0.63 33.18 5.95
CA LYS A 501 0.72 32.90 7.39
C LYS A 501 1.96 33.51 8.05
N LEU A 502 3.12 33.42 7.39
CA LEU A 502 4.39 33.90 7.93
C LEU A 502 4.42 35.42 8.12
N TYR A 503 3.67 36.16 7.30
CA TYR A 503 3.58 37.61 7.33
C TYR A 503 2.28 38.14 7.96
N SER A 504 1.45 37.28 8.57
CA SER A 504 0.25 37.73 9.26
C SER A 504 0.55 38.19 10.69
N THR A 505 -0.08 39.29 11.11
CA THR A 505 0.19 39.93 12.41
C THR A 505 -0.28 39.09 13.60
N ASP A 506 -1.29 38.24 13.41
CA ASP A 506 -1.78 37.29 14.42
C ASP A 506 -0.77 36.17 14.69
N TYR A 507 0.06 35.81 13.71
CA TYR A 507 1.00 34.70 13.83
C TYR A 507 2.34 35.10 14.46
N ASP A 508 2.64 36.40 14.56
CA ASP A 508 3.86 36.93 15.17
C ASP A 508 4.09 36.43 16.61
N VAL A 509 3.02 36.20 17.38
CA VAL A 509 3.11 35.66 18.74
C VAL A 509 3.63 34.22 18.71
N THR A 510 3.12 33.39 17.79
CA THR A 510 3.58 32.01 17.61
C THR A 510 5.03 31.98 17.15
N ILE A 511 5.43 32.86 16.21
CA ILE A 511 6.82 32.95 15.75
C ILE A 511 7.76 33.28 16.91
N ARG A 512 7.41 34.28 17.74
CA ARG A 512 8.21 34.65 18.92
C ARG A 512 8.26 33.58 20.01
N SER A 513 7.33 32.63 20.00
CA SER A 513 7.27 31.53 20.97
C SER A 513 8.18 30.33 20.64
N SER A 514 8.82 30.34 19.46
CA SER A 514 9.76 29.30 19.01
C SER A 514 11.00 29.93 18.38
N GLU A 515 12.18 29.56 18.87
CA GLU A 515 13.44 29.97 18.28
C GLU A 515 13.58 29.47 16.83
N ALA A 516 13.12 28.26 16.54
CA ALA A 516 13.15 27.68 15.20
C ALA A 516 12.29 28.47 14.20
N LEU A 517 11.07 28.86 14.60
CA LEU A 517 10.21 29.71 13.76
C LEU A 517 10.80 31.10 13.57
N THR A 518 11.38 31.68 14.62
CA THR A 518 12.08 32.97 14.53
C THR A 518 13.29 32.91 13.59
N LYS A 519 14.08 31.83 13.64
CA LYS A 519 15.20 31.56 12.73
C LYS A 519 14.72 31.40 11.29
N GLY A 520 13.64 30.64 11.08
CA GLY A 520 12.98 30.47 9.78
C GLY A 520 12.55 31.80 9.18
N LYS A 521 11.79 32.61 9.94
CA LYS A 521 11.37 33.95 9.52
C LYS A 521 12.55 34.86 9.21
N SER A 522 13.57 34.88 10.08
CA SER A 522 14.75 35.72 9.89
C SER A 522 15.48 35.40 8.58
N PHE A 523 15.63 34.10 8.27
CA PHE A 523 16.25 33.68 7.02
C PHE A 523 15.40 34.07 5.81
N THR A 524 14.07 33.86 5.88
CA THR A 524 13.14 34.27 4.82
C THR A 524 13.19 35.78 4.59
N ASP A 525 13.15 36.60 5.64
CA ASP A 525 13.18 38.06 5.55
C ASP A 525 14.51 38.56 4.96
N ALA A 526 15.64 37.96 5.35
CA ALA A 526 16.95 38.27 4.76
C ALA A 526 17.01 37.90 3.27
N CYS A 527 16.39 36.79 2.87
CA CYS A 527 16.28 36.40 1.47
C CYS A 527 15.38 37.34 0.66
N VAL A 528 14.27 37.80 1.24
CA VAL A 528 13.38 38.81 0.63
C VAL A 528 14.12 40.13 0.43
N GLU A 529 14.88 40.59 1.42
CA GLU A 529 15.70 41.80 1.28
C GLU A 529 16.73 41.64 0.14
N ALA A 530 17.46 40.51 0.12
CA ALA A 530 18.47 40.21 -0.88
C ALA A 530 17.92 40.10 -2.31
N THR A 531 16.66 39.67 -2.46
CA THR A 531 15.99 39.53 -3.76
C THR A 531 15.36 40.82 -4.27
N ARG A 532 14.91 41.71 -3.37
CA ARG A 532 14.32 43.01 -3.73
C ARG A 532 15.37 44.07 -4.10
N ASP A 533 16.46 44.14 -3.35
CA ASP A 533 17.54 45.09 -3.65
C ASP A 533 18.75 44.36 -4.27
N SER A 534 18.61 44.03 -5.54
CA SER A 534 19.68 43.37 -6.28
C SER A 534 20.98 44.20 -6.33
N SER A 535 20.91 45.52 -6.17
CA SER A 535 22.08 46.40 -6.28
C SER A 535 22.97 46.31 -5.05
N LYS A 536 22.40 46.46 -3.85
CA LYS A 536 23.09 46.25 -2.57
C LYS A 536 23.61 44.82 -2.46
N ASN A 537 22.84 43.85 -2.94
CA ASN A 537 23.23 42.46 -2.91
C ASN A 537 24.42 42.15 -3.85
N GLN A 538 24.42 42.72 -5.06
CA GLN A 538 25.56 42.66 -5.97
C GLN A 538 26.80 43.32 -5.38
N GLU A 539 26.65 44.44 -4.67
CA GLU A 539 27.74 45.09 -3.94
C GLU A 539 28.29 44.19 -2.82
N ILE A 540 27.43 43.57 -2.00
CA ILE A 540 27.85 42.61 -0.97
C ILE A 540 28.65 41.46 -1.58
N LEU A 541 28.15 40.86 -2.67
CA LEU A 541 28.82 39.77 -3.35
C LEU A 541 30.18 40.19 -3.94
N ALA A 542 30.25 41.40 -4.52
CA ALA A 542 31.48 41.96 -5.07
C ALA A 542 32.52 42.30 -3.98
N THR A 543 32.07 42.78 -2.81
CA THR A 543 32.95 43.27 -1.73
C THR A 543 33.40 42.19 -0.74
N LYS A 544 32.50 41.33 -0.26
CA LYS A 544 32.83 40.27 0.72
C LYS A 544 33.52 39.05 0.11
N ASN A 545 33.38 38.83 -1.20
CA ASN A 545 34.02 37.75 -1.97
C ASN A 545 33.98 36.37 -1.29
N TYR A 546 32.78 35.78 -1.19
CA TYR A 546 32.56 34.48 -0.54
C TYR A 546 33.25 33.30 -1.24
N LEU A 547 33.49 33.39 -2.55
CA LEU A 547 33.98 32.26 -3.34
C LEU A 547 35.50 32.14 -3.36
N LEU A 548 36.24 33.26 -3.40
CA LEU A 548 37.71 33.22 -3.46
C LEU A 548 38.36 32.49 -2.26
N PRO A 549 37.93 32.67 -1.00
CA PRO A 549 38.49 31.92 0.12
C PRO A 549 38.30 30.41 -0.04
N ARG A 550 37.14 29.97 -0.57
CA ARG A 550 36.86 28.56 -0.85
C ARG A 550 37.76 28.02 -1.94
N VAL A 551 37.97 28.80 -3.01
CA VAL A 551 38.89 28.47 -4.11
C VAL A 551 40.32 28.39 -3.61
N ARG A 552 40.80 29.36 -2.83
CA ARG A 552 42.16 29.32 -2.23
C ARG A 552 42.35 28.13 -1.29
N LYS A 553 41.33 27.78 -0.50
CA LYS A 553 41.36 26.59 0.37
C LYS A 553 41.50 25.31 -0.45
N LEU A 554 40.74 25.16 -1.53
CA LEU A 554 40.88 24.04 -2.47
C LEU A 554 42.26 24.02 -3.15
N ALA A 555 42.78 25.18 -3.55
CA ALA A 555 44.12 25.31 -4.13
C ALA A 555 45.21 24.84 -3.16
N GLY A 556 45.09 25.20 -1.87
CA GLY A 556 45.98 24.73 -0.82
C GLY A 556 45.97 23.20 -0.66
N TYR A 557 44.81 22.56 -0.73
CA TYR A 557 44.71 21.10 -0.67
C TYR A 557 45.26 20.40 -1.91
N LEU A 558 45.00 20.94 -3.09
CA LEU A 558 45.50 20.40 -4.35
C LEU A 558 47.00 20.70 -4.58
N GLY A 559 47.54 21.74 -3.94
CA GLY A 559 48.88 22.27 -4.23
C GLY A 559 48.99 22.84 -5.64
N SER A 560 47.89 23.33 -6.21
CA SER A 560 47.82 23.91 -7.56
C SER A 560 46.67 24.91 -7.64
N GLU A 561 46.87 25.99 -8.37
CA GLU A 561 45.87 27.05 -8.55
C GLU A 561 44.82 26.70 -9.60
N PHE A 562 43.71 27.46 -9.64
CA PHE A 562 42.73 27.35 -10.71
C PHE A 562 43.29 27.99 -12.00
N THR A 563 44.13 27.24 -12.73
CA THR A 563 44.96 27.76 -13.83
C THR A 563 44.16 28.39 -14.96
N TYR A 564 42.92 27.97 -15.20
CA TYR A 564 42.08 28.57 -16.24
C TYR A 564 41.54 29.97 -15.88
N VAL A 565 41.62 30.36 -14.60
CA VAL A 565 41.26 31.70 -14.13
C VAL A 565 42.49 32.52 -13.77
N PHE A 566 43.41 31.96 -12.97
CA PHE A 566 44.57 32.68 -12.45
C PHE A 566 45.85 32.54 -13.29
N GLY A 567 45.82 31.74 -14.36
CA GLY A 567 47.00 31.42 -15.16
C GLY A 567 47.95 30.42 -14.49
N GLY A 568 49.08 30.15 -15.15
CA GLY A 568 50.07 29.17 -14.70
C GLY A 568 49.84 27.76 -15.27
N GLU A 569 50.59 26.79 -14.75
CA GLU A 569 50.56 25.38 -15.17
C GLU A 569 50.41 24.46 -13.97
N VAL A 570 49.70 23.35 -14.16
CA VAL A 570 49.66 22.26 -13.17
C VAL A 570 50.94 21.45 -13.34
N SER A 571 51.87 21.58 -12.40
CA SER A 571 53.20 20.95 -12.49
C SER A 571 53.19 19.44 -12.24
N ARG A 572 52.24 18.96 -11.42
CA ARG A 572 52.05 17.54 -11.12
C ARG A 572 50.59 17.25 -10.82
N ARG A 573 50.15 16.02 -11.12
CA ARG A 573 48.88 15.49 -10.64
C ARG A 573 48.85 15.49 -9.10
N PRO A 574 47.71 15.81 -8.45
CA PRO A 574 47.57 15.65 -7.00
C PRO A 574 47.96 14.23 -6.56
N ASP A 575 48.74 14.12 -5.48
CA ASP A 575 48.98 12.83 -4.86
C ASP A 575 47.74 12.36 -4.06
N LYS A 576 47.75 11.11 -3.60
CA LYS A 576 46.61 10.52 -2.88
C LYS A 576 46.19 11.29 -1.62
N THR A 577 47.12 12.00 -0.98
CA THR A 577 46.87 12.82 0.21
C THR A 577 46.26 14.16 -0.17
N GLN A 578 46.82 14.82 -1.18
CA GLN A 578 46.27 16.05 -1.75
C GLN A 578 44.84 15.84 -2.25
N LEU A 579 44.61 14.74 -2.98
CA LEU A 579 43.28 14.37 -3.47
C LEU A 579 42.32 14.06 -2.32
N ALA A 580 42.75 13.30 -1.30
CA ALA A 580 41.91 13.02 -0.12
C ALA A 580 41.43 14.29 0.57
N ASN A 581 42.32 15.26 0.79
CA ASN A 581 41.94 16.54 1.39
C ASN A 581 41.00 17.36 0.51
N ALA A 582 41.26 17.40 -0.80
CA ALA A 582 40.41 18.13 -1.73
C ALA A 582 39.00 17.54 -1.81
N LEU A 583 38.88 16.21 -1.95
CA LEU A 583 37.59 15.52 -2.00
C LEU A 583 36.84 15.63 -0.67
N ALA A 584 37.53 15.47 0.47
CA ALA A 584 36.91 15.60 1.77
C ALA A 584 36.38 17.03 2.02
N TYR A 585 37.14 18.05 1.63
CA TYR A 585 36.69 19.43 1.69
C TYR A 585 35.44 19.67 0.81
N LEU A 586 35.45 19.17 -0.42
CA LEU A 586 34.31 19.31 -1.32
C LEU A 586 33.07 18.62 -0.75
N SER A 587 33.15 17.35 -0.32
CA SER A 587 32.00 16.61 0.20
C SER A 587 31.54 17.08 1.58
N PHE A 588 32.45 17.17 2.57
CA PHE A 588 32.05 17.38 3.98
C PHE A 588 31.94 18.84 4.39
N ASP A 589 32.67 19.77 3.75
CA ASP A 589 32.55 21.21 4.05
C ASP A 589 31.63 21.94 3.07
N GLN A 590 31.58 21.51 1.79
CA GLN A 590 30.82 22.20 0.74
C GLN A 590 29.57 21.44 0.29
N GLY A 591 29.42 20.15 0.61
CA GLY A 591 28.31 19.32 0.12
C GLY A 591 28.39 19.04 -1.39
N ILE A 592 29.60 19.03 -1.95
CA ILE A 592 29.87 18.86 -3.39
C ILE A 592 30.58 17.54 -3.61
N ASP A 593 29.82 16.56 -4.07
CA ASP A 593 30.39 15.27 -4.44
C ASP A 593 30.92 15.32 -5.88
N THR A 594 32.05 14.64 -6.10
CA THR A 594 32.79 14.64 -7.38
C THR A 594 33.24 13.23 -7.74
N LEU A 595 34.49 12.84 -7.47
CA LEU A 595 35.01 11.51 -7.83
C LEU A 595 34.50 10.39 -6.92
N VAL A 596 34.09 10.74 -5.70
CA VAL A 596 33.61 9.83 -4.66
C VAL A 596 32.43 10.49 -3.98
N THR A 597 31.38 9.71 -3.70
CA THR A 597 30.15 10.22 -3.10
C THR A 597 29.90 9.56 -1.75
N PRO A 598 30.15 10.26 -0.62
CA PRO A 598 29.81 9.75 0.69
C PRO A 598 28.31 9.86 0.95
N MET A 599 27.74 8.78 1.49
CA MET A 599 26.33 8.72 1.88
C MET A 599 26.16 8.11 3.26
N VAL A 600 25.06 8.45 3.91
CA VAL A 600 24.60 7.80 5.14
C VAL A 600 23.20 7.30 4.82
N ASP A 601 22.98 6.03 5.09
CA ASP A 601 21.72 5.33 4.87
C ASP A 601 21.58 4.22 5.92
N THR A 602 20.43 3.59 6.02
CA THR A 602 20.17 2.49 6.95
C THR A 602 21.16 1.36 6.75
N ASN A 603 21.38 0.58 7.81
CA ASN A 603 22.13 -0.66 7.71
C ASN A 603 21.28 -1.71 6.97
N TRP A 604 21.42 -1.79 5.65
CA TRP A 604 20.50 -2.55 4.79
C TRP A 604 20.24 -4.01 5.22
N PRO A 605 21.23 -4.84 5.62
CA PRO A 605 20.94 -6.19 6.10
C PRO A 605 20.30 -6.23 7.49
N GLU A 606 20.52 -5.20 8.32
CA GLU A 606 20.07 -5.16 9.71
C GLU A 606 19.64 -3.73 10.11
N PRO A 607 18.49 -3.21 9.64
CA PRO A 607 18.06 -1.83 9.89
C PRO A 607 17.95 -1.46 11.38
N LYS A 608 17.72 -2.47 12.24
CA LYS A 608 17.75 -2.34 13.70
C LYS A 608 19.13 -1.96 14.28
N LYS A 609 20.20 -1.96 13.48
CA LYS A 609 21.52 -1.46 13.85
C LYS A 609 21.76 0.00 13.47
N GLY A 610 20.70 0.73 13.11
CA GLY A 610 20.78 2.14 12.78
C GLY A 610 21.30 2.36 11.36
N TYR A 611 22.18 3.35 11.22
CA TYR A 611 22.69 3.82 9.93
C TYR A 611 24.14 3.41 9.72
N THR A 612 24.54 3.28 8.46
CA THR A 612 25.92 3.05 8.04
C THR A 612 26.32 4.08 6.98
N MET A 613 27.62 4.25 6.82
CA MET A 613 28.16 5.07 5.74
C MET A 613 28.35 4.23 4.48
N PHE A 614 28.18 4.87 3.33
CA PHE A 614 28.47 4.34 2.00
C PHE A 614 29.47 5.26 1.27
N LEU A 615 30.30 4.67 0.43
CA LEU A 615 31.10 5.34 -0.59
C LEU A 615 30.60 4.87 -1.95
N ASP A 616 29.88 5.75 -2.64
CA ASP A 616 29.35 5.48 -3.96
C ASP A 616 30.27 6.02 -5.07
N GLN A 617 29.99 5.61 -6.31
CA GLN A 617 30.66 6.08 -7.52
C GLN A 617 30.65 7.61 -7.66
N ASN A 618 31.42 8.12 -8.64
CA ASN A 618 31.49 9.55 -8.90
C ASN A 618 30.10 10.16 -9.14
N THR A 619 29.92 11.42 -8.75
CA THR A 619 28.75 12.23 -9.09
C THR A 619 29.19 13.45 -9.89
N ALA A 620 28.79 13.49 -11.15
CA ALA A 620 29.02 14.62 -12.06
C ALA A 620 28.03 15.76 -11.81
N PHE A 621 28.03 16.81 -12.64
CA PHE A 621 27.05 17.90 -12.53
C PHE A 621 25.61 17.43 -12.75
N MET A 622 25.38 16.63 -13.79
CA MET A 622 24.12 15.95 -14.05
C MET A 622 24.21 14.45 -13.69
N GLY A 623 23.08 13.74 -13.67
CA GLY A 623 22.98 12.29 -13.60
C GLY A 623 23.59 11.62 -14.83
N LYS A 624 24.02 10.36 -14.69
CA LYS A 624 24.74 9.63 -15.74
C LYS A 624 24.00 9.60 -17.08
N SER A 625 22.67 9.45 -17.07
CA SER A 625 21.85 9.38 -18.29
C SER A 625 22.00 10.60 -19.20
N TYR A 626 22.28 11.78 -18.65
CA TYR A 626 22.55 12.99 -19.43
C TYR A 626 23.92 13.00 -20.13
N TYR A 627 24.85 12.13 -19.73
CA TYR A 627 26.20 12.03 -20.30
C TYR A 627 26.32 10.93 -21.36
N GLU A 628 25.29 10.11 -21.55
CA GLU A 628 25.19 9.19 -22.68
C GLU A 628 25.30 9.97 -23.99
N PRO A 629 26.01 9.47 -25.02
CA PRO A 629 26.40 10.26 -26.19
C PRO A 629 25.26 11.08 -26.82
N ASP A 630 24.12 10.44 -27.09
CA ASP A 630 22.98 11.08 -27.76
C ASP A 630 22.28 12.11 -26.86
N ALA A 631 22.14 11.82 -25.57
CA ALA A 631 21.56 12.73 -24.59
C ALA A 631 22.47 13.95 -24.36
N PHE A 632 23.77 13.70 -24.26
CA PHE A 632 24.77 14.71 -23.96
C PHE A 632 24.86 15.77 -25.06
N GLU A 633 24.78 15.38 -26.33
CA GLU A 633 24.76 16.33 -27.45
C GLU A 633 23.63 17.37 -27.32
N THR A 634 22.50 16.99 -26.72
CA THR A 634 21.38 17.93 -26.51
C THR A 634 21.63 18.97 -25.42
N ILE A 635 22.56 18.71 -24.49
CA ILE A 635 22.83 19.58 -23.33
C ILE A 635 24.24 20.18 -23.32
N LYS A 636 25.17 19.63 -24.09
CA LYS A 636 26.60 19.94 -24.05
C LYS A 636 26.87 21.42 -24.27
N GLU A 637 26.31 22.02 -25.32
CA GLU A 637 26.52 23.45 -25.59
C GLU A 637 25.93 24.34 -24.50
N SER A 638 24.73 24.03 -23.99
CA SER A 638 24.13 24.75 -22.87
C SER A 638 25.01 24.67 -21.62
N TYR A 639 25.60 23.51 -21.34
CA TYR A 639 26.49 23.31 -20.21
C TYR A 639 27.81 24.05 -20.38
N VAL A 640 28.44 23.99 -21.56
CA VAL A 640 29.66 24.75 -21.88
C VAL A 640 29.42 26.25 -21.74
N ASN A 641 28.34 26.76 -22.31
CA ASN A 641 28.00 28.18 -22.24
C ASN A 641 27.74 28.62 -20.80
N SER A 642 26.99 27.82 -20.04
CA SER A 642 26.67 28.12 -18.64
C SER A 642 27.92 28.14 -17.76
N ALA A 643 28.74 27.10 -17.84
CA ALA A 643 29.97 27.01 -17.07
C ALA A 643 30.97 28.11 -17.43
N THR A 644 31.10 28.43 -18.72
CA THR A 644 31.93 29.54 -19.20
C THR A 644 31.46 30.87 -18.61
N LYS A 645 30.15 31.15 -18.65
CA LYS A 645 29.56 32.40 -18.15
C LYS A 645 29.77 32.55 -16.65
N ILE A 646 29.60 31.48 -15.87
CA ILE A 646 29.78 31.50 -14.41
C ILE A 646 31.26 31.72 -14.06
N ILE A 647 32.17 30.98 -14.70
CA ILE A 647 33.60 31.08 -14.41
C ILE A 647 34.18 32.43 -14.88
N ALA A 648 33.73 32.96 -16.02
CA ALA A 648 34.09 34.31 -16.47
C ALA A 648 33.59 35.37 -15.48
N THR A 649 32.36 35.21 -14.96
CA THR A 649 31.81 36.10 -13.92
C THR A 649 32.65 36.06 -12.65
N PHE A 650 33.03 34.87 -12.19
CA PHE A 650 33.94 34.72 -11.05
C PHE A 650 35.27 35.43 -11.29
N ALA A 651 35.90 35.22 -12.45
CA ALA A 651 37.19 35.83 -12.77
C ALA A 651 37.11 37.36 -12.84
N LYS A 652 36.06 37.90 -13.46
CA LYS A 652 35.80 39.36 -13.50
C LYS A 652 35.63 39.93 -12.09
N ALA A 653 34.94 39.22 -11.19
CA ALA A 653 34.80 39.62 -9.78
C ALA A 653 36.15 39.64 -9.03
N GLN A 654 37.17 38.96 -9.53
CA GLN A 654 38.56 39.03 -9.01
C GLN A 654 39.41 40.10 -9.71
N ASN A 655 38.82 40.99 -10.50
CA ASN A 655 39.51 41.98 -11.34
C ASN A 655 40.48 41.36 -12.36
N LEU A 656 40.20 40.13 -12.82
CA LEU A 656 41.01 39.45 -13.82
C LEU A 656 40.42 39.65 -15.21
N ARG A 657 41.31 39.84 -16.21
CA ARG A 657 40.94 39.78 -17.62
C ARG A 657 41.05 38.35 -18.10
N VAL A 658 39.97 37.81 -18.64
CA VAL A 658 39.94 36.46 -19.20
C VAL A 658 39.59 36.55 -20.68
N ASP A 659 40.35 35.83 -21.51
CA ASP A 659 39.98 35.55 -22.89
C ASP A 659 38.81 34.56 -22.88
N GLU A 660 37.60 35.06 -23.10
CA GLU A 660 36.38 34.24 -23.04
C GLU A 660 36.37 33.13 -24.09
N THR A 661 36.98 33.33 -25.26
CA THR A 661 37.09 32.31 -26.31
C THR A 661 37.99 31.17 -25.84
N LYS A 662 39.17 31.50 -25.31
CA LYS A 662 40.09 30.50 -24.76
C LYS A 662 39.49 29.79 -23.54
N LEU A 663 38.80 30.53 -22.66
CA LEU A 663 38.10 29.95 -21.53
C LEU A 663 37.04 28.96 -22.00
N LYS A 664 36.21 29.32 -22.99
CA LYS A 664 35.16 28.45 -23.52
C LYS A 664 35.71 27.13 -24.04
N GLU A 665 36.82 27.15 -24.79
CA GLU A 665 37.48 25.93 -25.27
C GLU A 665 38.05 25.09 -24.12
N ASN A 666 38.66 25.73 -23.13
CA ASN A 666 39.13 25.03 -21.93
C ASN A 666 37.97 24.37 -21.16
N ILE A 667 36.84 25.08 -20.99
CA ILE A 667 35.63 24.55 -20.33
C ILE A 667 35.01 23.40 -21.11
N ARG A 668 34.95 23.49 -22.45
CA ARG A 668 34.57 22.38 -23.32
C ARG A 668 35.41 21.13 -23.02
N GLY A 669 36.73 21.30 -22.94
CA GLY A 669 37.65 20.22 -22.58
C GLY A 669 37.46 19.64 -21.17
N LEU A 670 36.95 20.41 -20.20
CA LEU A 670 36.59 19.93 -18.85
C LEU A 670 35.27 19.17 -18.83
N ILE A 671 34.28 19.64 -19.57
CA ILE A 671 32.97 19.02 -19.68
C ILE A 671 33.09 17.67 -20.41
N GLU A 672 33.93 17.58 -21.45
CA GLU A 672 34.29 16.32 -22.09
C GLU A 672 35.08 15.39 -21.17
N PHE A 673 35.92 15.95 -20.27
CA PHE A 673 36.60 15.18 -19.24
C PHE A 673 35.64 14.65 -18.18
N GLU A 674 34.64 15.43 -17.77
CA GLU A 674 33.57 14.96 -16.88
C GLU A 674 32.74 13.85 -17.55
N GLN A 675 32.39 14.00 -18.83
CA GLN A 675 31.71 12.95 -19.60
C GLN A 675 32.55 11.66 -19.62
N MET A 676 33.86 11.75 -19.88
CA MET A 676 34.77 10.61 -19.82
C MET A 676 34.75 9.94 -18.44
N ILE A 677 34.77 10.73 -17.36
CA ILE A 677 34.72 10.19 -15.99
C ILE A 677 33.42 9.41 -15.79
N VAL A 678 32.28 10.00 -16.15
CA VAL A 678 30.96 9.37 -16.00
C VAL A 678 30.86 8.08 -16.79
N LEU A 679 31.17 8.12 -18.09
CA LEU A 679 31.04 6.95 -18.96
C LEU A 679 32.01 5.81 -18.58
N SER A 680 33.20 6.15 -18.08
CA SER A 680 34.23 5.14 -17.77
C SER A 680 34.14 4.55 -16.36
N TYR A 681 33.66 5.35 -15.39
CA TYR A 681 33.77 5.03 -13.96
C TYR A 681 32.43 5.09 -13.20
N SER A 682 31.30 5.20 -13.90
CA SER A 682 29.97 5.06 -13.31
C SER A 682 29.26 3.84 -13.90
N THR A 683 28.51 3.12 -13.07
CA THR A 683 27.65 2.00 -13.51
C THR A 683 26.29 2.54 -13.99
N ASP A 684 25.73 1.89 -15.02
CA ASP A 684 24.44 2.24 -15.63
C ASP A 684 23.27 2.14 -14.62
N ALA A 685 22.27 3.02 -14.77
CA ALA A 685 21.15 3.12 -13.85
C ALA A 685 20.37 1.81 -13.70
N GLU A 686 20.15 1.10 -14.82
CA GLU A 686 19.46 -0.19 -14.85
C GLU A 686 20.17 -1.27 -14.02
N THR A 687 21.51 -1.34 -14.11
CA THR A 687 22.30 -2.30 -13.32
C THR A 687 22.31 -1.95 -11.83
N ARG A 688 22.17 -0.67 -11.50
CA ARG A 688 22.15 -0.16 -10.12
C ARG A 688 20.83 -0.36 -9.38
N ARG A 689 19.78 -0.80 -10.07
CA ARG A 689 18.51 -1.23 -9.47
C ARG A 689 18.63 -2.52 -8.65
N THR A 690 19.75 -3.25 -8.76
CA THR A 690 20.05 -4.41 -7.91
C THR A 690 20.87 -3.98 -6.68
N TYR A 691 20.22 -3.57 -5.58
CA TYR A 691 20.87 -3.05 -4.36
C TYR A 691 21.94 -3.96 -3.72
N PRO A 692 21.79 -5.30 -3.69
CA PRO A 692 22.70 -6.20 -2.98
C PRO A 692 24.15 -6.14 -3.45
N ARG A 693 24.39 -5.80 -4.73
CA ARG A 693 25.74 -5.60 -5.25
C ARG A 693 26.44 -4.38 -4.65
N SER A 694 25.67 -3.44 -4.09
CA SER A 694 26.15 -2.20 -3.46
C SER A 694 26.47 -2.35 -1.97
N TRP A 695 26.28 -3.55 -1.41
CA TRP A 695 26.64 -3.86 -0.02
C TRP A 695 28.02 -4.52 0.09
N ASN A 696 29.09 -3.73 0.07
CA ASN A 696 30.47 -4.19 0.19
C ASN A 696 31.16 -3.55 1.40
N PRO A 697 30.89 -4.01 2.64
CA PRO A 697 31.48 -3.43 3.83
C PRO A 697 33.01 -3.61 3.87
N ARG A 698 33.71 -2.52 4.17
CA ARG A 698 35.16 -2.42 4.32
C ARG A 698 35.50 -1.64 5.59
N SER A 699 36.53 -2.09 6.31
CA SER A 699 37.19 -1.21 7.29
C SER A 699 37.97 -0.11 6.57
N ILE A 700 38.23 1.01 7.26
CA ILE A 700 39.03 2.12 6.69
C ILE A 700 40.42 1.64 6.24
N GLY A 701 41.01 0.66 6.95
CA GLY A 701 42.28 0.06 6.56
C GLY A 701 42.20 -0.74 5.26
N GLN A 702 41.10 -1.46 5.03
CA GLN A 702 40.88 -2.23 3.79
C GLN A 702 40.66 -1.34 2.57
N LEU A 703 40.15 -0.12 2.73
CA LEU A 703 39.99 0.83 1.62
C LEU A 703 41.30 1.18 0.92
N GLN A 704 42.47 0.88 1.52
CA GLN A 704 43.76 1.04 0.84
C GLN A 704 43.90 0.18 -0.42
N GLU A 705 43.02 -0.81 -0.64
CA GLU A 705 42.86 -1.49 -1.93
C GLU A 705 42.54 -0.50 -3.08
N TYR A 706 41.87 0.61 -2.77
CA TYR A 706 41.58 1.70 -3.70
C TYR A 706 42.59 2.85 -3.53
N SER A 707 43.81 2.64 -4.00
CA SER A 707 44.97 3.48 -3.63
C SER A 707 45.03 4.88 -4.27
N PHE A 708 44.04 5.30 -5.06
CA PHE A 708 44.00 6.65 -5.66
C PHE A 708 43.74 7.76 -4.63
N VAL A 709 43.18 7.42 -3.46
CA VAL A 709 42.88 8.35 -2.35
C VAL A 709 43.48 7.81 -1.05
N ASP A 710 44.00 8.70 -0.20
CA ASP A 710 44.31 8.36 1.18
C ASP A 710 43.03 8.39 2.04
N TRP A 711 42.40 7.22 2.19
CA TRP A 711 41.14 7.08 2.91
C TRP A 711 41.22 7.39 4.40
N GLN A 712 42.40 7.25 5.04
CA GLN A 712 42.55 7.63 6.44
C GLN A 712 42.52 9.15 6.60
N ILE A 713 43.07 9.90 5.63
CA ILE A 713 43.00 11.35 5.61
C ILE A 713 41.60 11.83 5.24
N TYR A 714 40.95 11.19 4.26
CA TYR A 714 39.57 11.49 3.87
C TYR A 714 38.59 11.31 5.04
N MET A 715 38.61 10.13 5.68
CA MET A 715 37.66 9.81 6.78
C MET A 715 37.91 10.60 8.06
N ARG A 716 39.10 11.18 8.28
CA ARG A 716 39.36 12.06 9.43
C ARG A 716 38.62 13.41 9.33
N GLN A 717 38.14 13.77 8.14
CA GLN A 717 37.51 15.05 7.83
C GLN A 717 35.99 15.00 7.77
N VAL A 718 35.38 13.86 8.10
CA VAL A 718 33.92 13.80 8.29
C VAL A 718 33.44 14.87 9.27
N PRO A 719 32.18 15.34 9.17
CA PRO A 719 31.66 16.35 10.08
C PRO A 719 31.86 15.98 11.55
N LYS A 720 32.13 16.99 12.39
CA LYS A 720 32.51 16.81 13.81
C LYS A 720 31.58 15.86 14.56
N VAL A 721 30.28 15.89 14.25
CA VAL A 721 29.24 15.05 14.88
C VAL A 721 29.43 13.55 14.66
N ALA A 722 30.15 13.14 13.61
CA ALA A 722 30.36 11.74 13.23
C ALA A 722 31.81 11.26 13.45
N GLN A 723 32.74 12.16 13.78
CA GLN A 723 34.16 11.82 13.91
C GLN A 723 34.42 10.71 14.94
N ASP A 724 33.70 10.74 16.07
CA ASP A 724 33.89 9.75 17.14
C ASP A 724 33.44 8.35 16.71
N VAL A 725 32.38 8.25 15.89
CA VAL A 725 31.89 6.97 15.34
C VAL A 725 32.85 6.46 14.27
N VAL A 726 33.25 7.31 13.33
CA VAL A 726 34.12 6.93 12.19
C VAL A 726 35.53 6.51 12.64
N ARG A 727 36.02 7.05 13.76
CA ARG A 727 37.34 6.70 14.33
C ARG A 727 37.36 5.36 15.07
N GLN A 728 36.21 4.73 15.32
CA GLN A 728 36.17 3.45 16.01
C GLN A 728 36.83 2.36 15.14
N PRO A 729 37.68 1.48 15.71
CA PRO A 729 38.29 0.39 14.95
C PRO A 729 37.28 -0.57 14.30
N THR A 730 36.07 -0.64 14.86
CA THR A 730 34.95 -1.46 14.37
C THR A 730 34.15 -0.80 13.26
N PHE A 731 34.37 0.49 12.98
CA PHE A 731 33.64 1.22 11.96
C PHE A 731 33.92 0.64 10.57
N LYS A 732 32.84 0.41 9.82
CA LYS A 732 32.88 -0.06 8.45
C LYS A 732 32.07 0.89 7.56
N VAL A 733 32.50 0.99 6.32
CA VAL A 733 31.81 1.72 5.27
C VAL A 733 31.52 0.75 4.12
N SER A 734 30.34 0.83 3.52
CA SER A 734 30.02 0.04 2.33
C SER A 734 30.51 0.74 1.07
N VAL A 735 31.25 0.04 0.21
CA VAL A 735 31.61 0.58 -1.11
C VAL A 735 30.56 0.12 -2.12
N SER A 736 29.80 1.04 -2.69
CA SER A 736 28.66 0.67 -3.55
C SER A 736 29.10 0.08 -4.89
N GLU A 737 30.22 0.57 -5.45
CA GLU A 737 30.68 0.17 -6.78
C GLU A 737 32.18 -0.18 -6.77
N PRO A 738 32.58 -1.29 -6.13
CA PRO A 738 33.99 -1.62 -5.93
C PRO A 738 34.75 -1.71 -7.25
N GLY A 739 34.15 -2.31 -8.28
CA GLY A 739 34.77 -2.41 -9.60
C GLY A 739 35.06 -1.05 -10.26
N GLN A 740 34.27 -0.01 -9.97
CA GLN A 740 34.54 1.33 -10.48
C GLN A 740 35.70 1.99 -9.73
N PHE A 741 35.80 1.76 -8.42
CA PHE A 741 36.92 2.24 -7.61
C PHE A 741 38.24 1.53 -7.98
N GLU A 742 38.21 0.24 -8.31
CA GLU A 742 39.36 -0.50 -8.85
C GLU A 742 39.82 0.08 -10.19
N LYS A 743 38.88 0.37 -11.10
CA LYS A 743 39.20 1.02 -12.38
C LYS A 743 39.82 2.40 -12.17
N MET A 744 39.24 3.23 -11.29
CA MET A 744 39.82 4.53 -10.95
C MET A 744 41.23 4.38 -10.37
N THR A 745 41.45 3.41 -9.49
CA THR A 745 42.77 3.12 -8.91
C THR A 745 43.82 2.83 -9.98
N ARG A 746 43.49 1.99 -10.96
CA ARG A 746 44.37 1.62 -12.06
C ARG A 746 44.62 2.79 -13.02
N ASP A 747 43.60 3.59 -13.30
CA ASP A 747 43.62 4.57 -14.39
C ASP A 747 43.89 6.00 -13.95
N TYR A 748 43.83 6.31 -12.64
CA TYR A 748 44.15 7.63 -12.08
C TYR A 748 45.52 8.13 -12.56
N GLY A 749 46.47 7.20 -12.69
CA GLY A 749 47.81 7.37 -13.25
C GLY A 749 47.85 7.97 -14.67
N LYS A 750 46.77 7.86 -15.43
CA LYS A 750 46.66 8.21 -16.86
C LYS A 750 45.84 9.48 -17.12
N TRP A 751 45.10 9.98 -16.13
CA TRP A 751 44.24 11.15 -16.33
C TRP A 751 45.04 12.44 -16.54
N ASP A 752 44.54 13.33 -17.39
CA ASP A 752 45.14 14.64 -17.60
C ASP A 752 45.15 15.44 -16.30
N GLN A 753 46.34 15.79 -15.82
CA GLN A 753 46.52 16.45 -14.53
C GLN A 753 45.93 17.87 -14.51
N THR A 754 46.01 18.58 -15.63
CA THR A 754 45.48 19.93 -15.77
C THR A 754 43.96 19.88 -15.76
N LYS A 755 43.35 18.97 -16.53
CA LYS A 755 41.90 18.80 -16.57
C LYS A 755 41.35 18.36 -15.21
N LEU A 756 42.00 17.43 -14.51
CA LEU A 756 41.58 16.98 -13.18
C LEU A 756 41.52 18.13 -12.17
N VAL A 757 42.59 18.92 -12.05
CA VAL A 757 42.65 20.03 -11.09
C VAL A 757 41.59 21.08 -11.44
N ASN A 758 41.52 21.51 -12.69
CA ASN A 758 40.55 22.53 -13.13
C ASN A 758 39.10 22.01 -13.08
N TYR A 759 38.87 20.70 -13.25
CA TYR A 759 37.57 20.07 -13.07
C TYR A 759 37.06 20.24 -11.63
N LEU A 760 37.89 19.94 -10.62
CA LEU A 760 37.50 20.11 -9.21
C LEU A 760 37.19 21.58 -8.86
N PHE A 761 37.93 22.52 -9.43
CA PHE A 761 37.62 23.95 -9.31
C PHE A 761 36.33 24.34 -10.01
N MET A 762 36.10 23.85 -11.23
CA MET A 762 34.85 24.07 -11.96
C MET A 762 33.66 23.57 -11.11
N ARG A 763 33.73 22.35 -10.57
CA ARG A 763 32.70 21.80 -9.68
C ARG A 763 32.45 22.70 -8.47
N LEU A 764 33.50 23.15 -7.79
CA LEU A 764 33.38 24.08 -6.65
C LEU A 764 32.67 25.38 -7.04
N VAL A 765 33.08 26.00 -8.15
CA VAL A 765 32.56 27.30 -8.60
C VAL A 765 31.12 27.20 -9.07
N LEU A 766 30.77 26.16 -9.84
CA LEU A 766 29.40 25.96 -10.33
C LEU A 766 28.43 25.68 -9.18
N SER A 767 28.79 24.81 -8.24
CA SER A 767 27.93 24.47 -7.09
C SER A 767 27.83 25.59 -6.03
N ASN A 768 28.68 26.62 -6.13
CA ASN A 768 28.64 27.83 -5.29
C ASN A 768 28.36 29.09 -6.13
N ALA A 769 27.79 28.95 -7.32
CA ALA A 769 27.53 30.08 -8.21
C ALA A 769 26.60 31.12 -7.55
N GLN A 770 25.79 30.72 -6.56
CA GLN A 770 24.90 31.61 -5.81
C GLN A 770 25.60 32.78 -5.10
N TYR A 771 26.91 32.67 -4.90
CA TYR A 771 27.76 33.70 -4.32
C TYR A 771 28.41 34.64 -5.36
N LEU A 772 27.94 34.64 -6.61
CA LEU A 772 28.43 35.50 -7.69
C LEU A 772 27.37 36.53 -8.12
N PRO A 773 27.76 37.76 -8.48
CA PRO A 773 26.83 38.73 -9.06
C PRO A 773 26.20 38.19 -10.35
N SER A 774 24.87 38.36 -10.51
CA SER A 774 24.14 38.01 -11.74
C SER A 774 24.23 36.54 -12.20
N TYR A 775 24.56 35.63 -11.28
CA TYR A 775 24.83 34.23 -11.61
C TYR A 775 23.61 33.46 -12.14
N ALA A 776 22.38 33.86 -11.79
CA ALA A 776 21.17 33.13 -12.17
C ALA A 776 21.04 33.00 -13.69
N SER A 777 21.34 34.08 -14.42
CA SER A 777 21.42 34.08 -15.89
C SER A 777 22.55 33.21 -16.46
N GLY A 778 23.50 32.82 -15.61
CA GLY A 778 24.59 31.91 -15.94
C GLY A 778 24.12 30.47 -16.17
N PHE A 779 22.87 30.15 -15.81
CA PHE A 779 22.29 28.82 -15.92
C PHE A 779 21.11 28.77 -16.92
N ASP A 780 20.93 29.81 -17.72
CA ASP A 780 19.89 29.88 -18.75
C ASP A 780 20.12 28.77 -19.80
N GLY A 781 19.09 27.98 -20.10
CA GLY A 781 19.17 26.88 -21.07
C GLY A 781 19.73 25.55 -20.52
N MET A 782 20.14 25.49 -19.25
CA MET A 782 20.42 24.22 -18.58
C MET A 782 19.12 23.46 -18.27
N PRO A 783 19.09 22.13 -18.45
CA PRO A 783 17.95 21.31 -18.06
C PRO A 783 17.74 21.35 -16.55
N GLU A 784 16.48 21.19 -16.13
CA GLU A 784 16.17 20.88 -14.74
C GLU A 784 16.16 19.36 -14.58
N GLU A 785 16.90 18.84 -13.59
CA GLU A 785 16.87 17.40 -13.30
C GLU A 785 15.58 17.03 -12.57
N PRO A 786 14.90 15.93 -12.98
CA PRO A 786 13.83 15.33 -12.21
C PRO A 786 14.29 14.95 -10.80
N ILE A 787 13.37 14.94 -9.85
CA ILE A 787 13.64 14.49 -8.48
C ILE A 787 13.86 12.97 -8.52
N MET A 788 15.12 12.54 -8.37
CA MET A 788 15.49 11.13 -8.31
C MET A 788 16.17 10.84 -6.97
N LEU A 789 15.55 9.97 -6.17
CA LEU A 789 16.14 9.32 -4.99
C LEU A 789 16.80 10.28 -3.99
N GLY A 790 15.97 11.10 -3.32
CA GLY A 790 16.28 11.69 -2.01
C GLY A 790 17.39 12.75 -1.94
N ARG A 791 18.17 12.97 -3.00
CA ARG A 791 19.19 14.04 -3.05
C ARG A 791 18.86 15.07 -4.09
N ARG A 792 18.04 16.03 -3.69
CA ARG A 792 17.93 17.30 -4.40
C ARG A 792 19.31 17.94 -4.47
N ARG A 793 19.80 18.27 -5.67
CA ARG A 793 20.74 19.38 -5.83
C ARG A 793 19.91 20.63 -5.97
N PRO A 794 19.86 21.48 -4.95
CA PRO A 794 18.96 22.61 -5.02
C PRO A 794 19.45 23.59 -6.07
N TYR A 795 18.71 23.65 -7.17
CA TYR A 795 18.97 24.59 -8.26
C TYR A 795 18.41 25.94 -7.84
N TYR A 796 19.29 26.82 -7.38
CA TYR A 796 18.91 28.13 -6.90
C TYR A 796 19.04 29.13 -8.05
N ARG A 797 18.03 29.26 -8.91
CA ARG A 797 17.94 30.45 -9.78
C ARG A 797 17.37 31.57 -8.93
N PHE A 798 18.05 32.72 -8.73
CA PHE A 798 17.34 33.92 -8.25
C PHE A 798 16.73 34.61 -9.46
N PRO A 799 15.40 34.56 -9.65
CA PRO A 799 14.77 35.54 -10.49
C PRO A 799 14.90 36.91 -9.81
N LYS A 800 15.21 37.95 -10.58
CA LYS A 800 14.96 39.31 -10.12
C LYS A 800 13.45 39.43 -9.91
N SER A 801 13.02 39.66 -8.68
CA SER A 801 11.61 39.94 -8.40
C SER A 801 11.33 41.43 -8.58
N ASN A 802 10.25 41.75 -9.28
CA ASN A 802 9.75 43.12 -9.38
C ASN A 802 8.71 43.44 -8.28
N THR A 803 8.25 42.44 -7.51
CA THR A 803 7.22 42.60 -6.47
C THR A 803 7.71 42.07 -5.12
N ILE A 804 7.06 42.48 -4.02
CA ILE A 804 7.34 41.90 -2.70
C ILE A 804 6.86 40.45 -2.62
N GLU A 805 5.76 40.13 -3.29
CA GLU A 805 5.11 38.81 -3.26
C GLU A 805 5.98 37.74 -3.93
N ASP A 806 6.49 37.99 -5.15
CA ASP A 806 7.33 36.99 -5.82
C ASP A 806 8.66 36.78 -5.07
N ALA A 807 9.18 37.84 -4.42
CA ALA A 807 10.35 37.75 -3.56
C ALA A 807 10.07 36.87 -2.33
N GLN A 808 8.89 37.01 -1.71
CA GLN A 808 8.45 36.18 -0.59
C GLN A 808 8.29 34.72 -1.01
N PHE A 809 7.57 34.41 -2.09
CA PHE A 809 7.33 33.04 -2.53
C PHE A 809 8.63 32.29 -2.84
N TYR A 810 9.54 32.94 -3.56
CA TYR A 810 10.87 32.38 -3.81
C TYR A 810 11.64 32.08 -2.52
N SER A 811 11.69 33.06 -1.62
CA SER A 811 12.42 32.98 -0.35
C SER A 811 11.85 31.90 0.57
N ILE A 812 10.53 31.68 0.51
CA ILE A 812 9.83 30.63 1.24
C ILE A 812 10.16 29.26 0.67
N GLY A 813 10.08 29.09 -0.65
CA GLY A 813 10.43 27.81 -1.29
C GLY A 813 11.87 27.39 -1.00
N LEU A 814 12.77 28.37 -0.84
CA LEU A 814 14.13 28.16 -0.37
C LEU A 814 14.23 27.84 1.13
N ALA A 815 13.56 28.64 1.98
CA ALA A 815 13.55 28.41 3.42
C ALA A 815 12.96 27.03 3.75
N ASN A 816 11.95 26.58 3.01
CA ASN A 816 11.37 25.24 3.12
C ASN A 816 12.40 24.14 2.77
N GLN A 817 13.36 24.39 1.88
CA GLN A 817 14.43 23.42 1.59
C GLN A 817 15.47 23.36 2.71
N LEU A 818 15.88 24.51 3.24
CA LEU A 818 16.98 24.59 4.20
C LEU A 818 16.54 24.40 5.65
N MET A 819 15.27 24.71 5.96
CA MET A 819 14.64 24.59 7.27
C MET A 819 13.27 23.88 7.15
N PRO A 820 13.26 22.61 6.70
CA PRO A 820 12.07 21.86 6.29
C PRO A 820 10.97 21.81 7.35
N TYR A 821 11.34 21.56 8.61
CA TYR A 821 10.36 21.37 9.68
C TYR A 821 9.86 22.69 10.26
N ALA A 822 10.71 23.74 10.31
CA ALA A 822 10.28 25.06 10.77
C ALA A 822 9.30 25.71 9.78
N ILE A 823 9.61 25.69 8.48
CA ILE A 823 8.73 26.25 7.45
C ILE A 823 7.52 25.34 7.19
N GLY A 824 7.70 24.02 7.25
CA GLY A 824 6.59 23.06 7.23
C GLY A 824 5.57 23.30 8.34
N ARG A 825 6.03 23.62 9.57
CA ARG A 825 5.15 24.01 10.68
C ARG A 825 4.28 25.22 10.34
N VAL A 826 4.82 26.23 9.65
CA VAL A 826 4.04 27.41 9.21
C VAL A 826 2.95 27.03 8.22
N TYR A 827 3.24 26.13 7.28
CA TYR A 827 2.25 25.63 6.33
C TYR A 827 1.11 24.88 7.05
N ILE A 828 1.46 24.02 8.01
CA ILE A 828 0.49 23.23 8.79
C ILE A 828 -0.41 24.14 9.63
N ASP A 829 0.14 25.17 10.26
CA ASP A 829 -0.64 26.14 11.05
C ASP A 829 -1.57 27.01 10.17
N TYR A 830 -1.30 27.11 8.86
CA TYR A 830 -2.21 27.72 7.90
C TYR A 830 -3.31 26.76 7.44
N GLU A 831 -2.92 25.57 6.99
CA GLU A 831 -3.82 24.60 6.36
C GLU A 831 -4.73 23.90 7.39
N TYR A 832 -4.18 23.58 8.57
CA TYR A 832 -4.83 22.85 9.65
C TYR A 832 -4.76 23.64 10.98
N PRO A 833 -5.43 24.80 11.08
CA PRO A 833 -5.29 25.75 12.19
C PRO A 833 -5.74 25.20 13.56
N ASP A 834 -6.58 24.18 13.60
CA ASP A 834 -7.12 23.58 14.82
C ASP A 834 -6.88 22.06 14.85
N ASP A 835 -7.03 21.44 16.02
CA ASP A 835 -6.74 20.02 16.19
C ASP A 835 -7.79 19.11 15.52
N ASN A 836 -9.02 19.60 15.32
CA ASN A 836 -10.04 18.83 14.62
C ASN A 836 -9.68 18.66 13.14
N LYS A 837 -9.16 19.71 12.49
CA LYS A 837 -8.66 19.63 11.10
C LYS A 837 -7.43 18.73 10.99
N LYS A 838 -6.49 18.81 11.94
CA LYS A 838 -5.31 17.91 11.98
C LYS A 838 -5.72 16.45 12.16
N GLN A 839 -6.70 16.17 13.02
CA GLN A 839 -7.24 14.82 13.20
C GLN A 839 -8.05 14.36 11.97
N LEU A 840 -8.84 15.25 11.36
CA LEU A 840 -9.65 14.94 10.20
C LEU A 840 -8.77 14.54 9.01
N ILE A 841 -7.72 15.31 8.70
CA ILE A 841 -6.83 14.97 7.58
C ILE A 841 -6.12 13.63 7.82
N ARG A 842 -5.62 13.38 9.04
CA ARG A 842 -4.98 12.10 9.37
C ARG A 842 -5.95 10.94 9.31
N LYS A 843 -7.17 11.11 9.80
CA LYS A 843 -8.21 10.07 9.80
C LYS A 843 -8.64 9.73 8.37
N THR A 844 -8.90 10.74 7.53
CA THR A 844 -9.39 10.52 6.16
C THR A 844 -8.30 9.92 5.27
N THR A 845 -7.09 10.48 5.30
CA THR A 845 -5.95 9.93 4.55
C THR A 845 -5.52 8.55 5.07
N GLY A 846 -5.43 8.37 6.39
CA GLY A 846 -5.04 7.09 6.99
C GLY A 846 -6.07 5.99 6.78
N GLY A 847 -7.36 6.31 6.87
CA GLY A 847 -8.43 5.37 6.56
C GLY A 847 -8.44 4.95 5.08
N MET A 848 -8.17 5.90 4.17
CA MET A 848 -7.99 5.59 2.75
C MET A 848 -6.80 4.66 2.53
N MET A 849 -5.64 4.96 3.12
CA MET A 849 -4.43 4.14 2.96
C MET A 849 -4.63 2.72 3.50
N GLN A 850 -5.25 2.57 4.68
CA GLN A 850 -5.57 1.26 5.25
C GLN A 850 -6.48 0.45 4.33
N ASN A 851 -7.50 1.08 3.74
CA ASN A 851 -8.39 0.43 2.79
C ASN A 851 -7.67 0.00 1.50
N ILE A 852 -6.72 0.79 1.02
CA ILE A 852 -5.86 0.44 -0.13
C ILE A 852 -4.95 -0.74 0.20
N ILE A 853 -4.32 -0.75 1.38
CA ILE A 853 -3.51 -1.89 1.87
C ILE A 853 -4.36 -3.16 1.93
N HIS A 854 -5.55 -3.09 2.54
CA HIS A 854 -6.47 -4.23 2.61
C HIS A 854 -6.91 -4.72 1.22
N SER A 855 -7.15 -3.79 0.29
CA SER A 855 -7.51 -4.13 -1.08
C SER A 855 -6.37 -4.83 -1.82
N PHE A 856 -5.13 -4.36 -1.64
CA PHE A 856 -3.95 -5.01 -2.19
C PHE A 856 -3.69 -6.39 -1.55
N GLN A 857 -3.91 -6.55 -0.24
CA GLN A 857 -3.85 -7.87 0.41
C GLN A 857 -4.84 -8.87 -0.22
N GLY A 858 -6.04 -8.41 -0.56
CA GLY A 858 -7.02 -9.22 -1.29
C GLY A 858 -6.61 -9.52 -2.73
N MET A 859 -5.83 -8.64 -3.37
CA MET A 859 -5.23 -8.92 -4.69
C MET A 859 -4.15 -10.01 -4.59
N LEU A 860 -3.30 -9.98 -3.55
CA LEU A 860 -2.26 -10.99 -3.33
C LEU A 860 -2.84 -12.42 -3.23
N ASP A 861 -4.03 -12.56 -2.64
CA ASP A 861 -4.68 -13.86 -2.47
C ASP A 861 -5.04 -14.54 -3.80
N SER A 862 -5.40 -13.76 -4.83
CA SER A 862 -5.80 -14.30 -6.12
C SER A 862 -4.62 -14.65 -7.03
N LEU A 863 -3.39 -14.23 -6.72
CA LEU A 863 -2.22 -14.45 -7.58
C LEU A 863 -1.85 -15.94 -7.67
N ASP A 864 -1.90 -16.49 -8.87
CA ASP A 864 -1.59 -17.89 -9.20
C ASP A 864 -0.08 -18.15 -9.32
N TRP A 865 0.68 -17.11 -9.67
CA TRP A 865 2.13 -17.18 -9.84
C TRP A 865 2.93 -17.04 -8.54
N MET A 866 2.28 -16.82 -7.40
CA MET A 866 2.91 -16.79 -6.06
C MET A 866 2.55 -18.03 -5.25
N THR A 867 3.51 -18.59 -4.51
CA THR A 867 3.21 -19.65 -3.53
C THR A 867 2.52 -19.07 -2.30
N GLU A 868 1.79 -19.91 -1.56
CA GLU A 868 1.13 -19.50 -0.32
C GLU A 868 2.10 -18.94 0.73
N GLU A 869 3.33 -19.48 0.82
CA GLU A 869 4.35 -18.94 1.73
C GLU A 869 4.82 -17.55 1.31
N THR A 870 5.04 -17.32 0.01
CA THR A 870 5.39 -15.98 -0.49
C THR A 870 4.22 -15.01 -0.29
N LYS A 871 2.96 -15.42 -0.53
CA LYS A 871 1.78 -14.59 -0.25
C LYS A 871 1.69 -14.20 1.22
N ARG A 872 1.93 -15.15 2.13
CA ARG A 872 1.95 -14.91 3.58
C ARG A 872 2.99 -13.85 3.95
N LYS A 873 4.22 -13.96 3.42
CA LYS A 873 5.29 -12.97 3.67
C LYS A 873 5.03 -11.62 3.00
N ALA A 874 4.40 -11.59 1.83
CA ALA A 874 3.94 -10.35 1.21
C ALA A 874 2.91 -9.63 2.10
N LYS A 875 1.97 -10.38 2.69
CA LYS A 875 1.03 -9.83 3.68
C LYS A 875 1.74 -9.33 4.93
N GLU A 876 2.70 -10.07 5.48
CA GLU A 876 3.53 -9.59 6.60
C GLU A 876 4.22 -8.26 6.26
N LYS A 877 4.78 -8.14 5.05
CA LYS A 877 5.36 -6.89 4.58
C LYS A 877 4.35 -5.76 4.58
N THR A 878 3.14 -5.97 4.05
CA THR A 878 2.07 -4.94 4.06
C THR A 878 1.60 -4.56 5.47
N LEU A 879 1.54 -5.53 6.39
CA LEU A 879 1.11 -5.30 7.78
C LEU A 879 2.13 -4.49 8.57
N ASP A 880 3.42 -4.63 8.26
CA ASP A 880 4.49 -3.91 8.93
C ASP A 880 4.75 -2.53 8.32
N ILE A 881 4.08 -2.12 7.22
CA ILE A 881 4.30 -0.80 6.60
C ILE A 881 3.99 0.32 7.60
N VAL A 882 4.98 1.20 7.80
CA VAL A 882 4.78 2.44 8.56
C VAL A 882 4.15 3.51 7.69
N GLN A 883 3.07 4.13 8.19
CA GLN A 883 2.33 5.20 7.49
C GLN A 883 2.64 6.56 8.12
N ASN A 884 3.38 7.40 7.38
CA ASN A 884 3.75 8.75 7.79
C ASN A 884 2.81 9.77 7.12
N ILE A 885 1.81 10.25 7.87
CA ILE A 885 0.70 11.02 7.31
C ILE A 885 0.74 12.49 7.75
N ALA A 886 0.67 13.37 6.75
CA ALA A 886 0.68 14.82 6.82
C ALA A 886 1.97 15.43 7.37
N PHE A 887 2.28 15.20 8.65
CA PHE A 887 3.46 15.80 9.30
C PHE A 887 3.83 15.08 10.61
N PRO A 888 5.11 15.10 11.01
CA PRO A 888 5.56 14.50 12.25
C PRO A 888 5.11 15.31 13.48
N ASP A 889 4.60 14.64 14.52
CA ASP A 889 4.03 15.30 15.71
C ASP A 889 4.99 16.24 16.44
N TRP A 890 6.29 15.91 16.44
CA TRP A 890 7.27 16.66 17.22
C TRP A 890 7.48 18.09 16.73
N ILE A 891 7.12 18.43 15.49
CA ILE A 891 7.24 19.81 14.98
C ILE A 891 6.13 20.71 15.52
N MET A 892 5.09 20.12 16.11
CA MET A 892 4.01 20.85 16.77
C MET A 892 4.40 21.31 18.19
N ASP A 893 5.47 20.74 18.75
CA ASP A 893 6.04 21.07 20.05
C ASP A 893 7.25 22.01 19.89
N ASN A 894 7.11 23.25 20.34
CA ASN A 894 8.16 24.27 20.23
C ASN A 894 9.49 23.82 20.87
N ASN A 895 9.46 23.10 21.99
CA ASN A 895 10.70 22.66 22.66
C ASN A 895 11.46 21.64 21.81
N LYS A 896 10.73 20.70 21.18
CA LYS A 896 11.33 19.69 20.31
C LYS A 896 11.84 20.31 19.02
N LEU A 897 11.06 21.21 18.41
CA LEU A 897 11.44 21.93 17.20
C LEU A 897 12.66 22.83 17.44
N ASP A 898 12.69 23.58 18.53
CA ASP A 898 13.82 24.44 18.89
C ASP A 898 15.09 23.61 19.19
N ASN A 899 14.94 22.48 19.89
CA ASN A 899 16.06 21.56 20.13
C ASN A 899 16.60 20.93 18.84
N TYR A 900 15.78 20.75 17.80
CA TYR A 900 16.24 20.32 16.47
C TYR A 900 17.18 21.36 15.85
N TYR A 901 16.84 22.66 15.95
CA TYR A 901 17.59 23.79 15.37
C TYR A 901 18.56 24.48 16.35
N LYS A 902 18.84 23.90 17.52
CA LYS A 902 19.76 24.50 18.52
C LYS A 902 21.20 24.67 18.05
N GLY A 903 21.61 23.90 17.03
CA GLY A 903 22.98 23.89 16.53
C GLY A 903 23.30 25.05 15.58
N ILE A 904 22.34 25.93 15.29
CA ILE A 904 22.48 27.05 14.37
C ILE A 904 21.85 28.31 14.95
N ASP A 905 22.60 29.41 14.94
CA ASP A 905 22.14 30.74 15.36
C ASP A 905 22.48 31.79 14.30
N PHE A 906 21.60 32.79 14.17
CA PHE A 906 21.75 33.90 13.25
C PHE A 906 21.92 35.21 14.03
N ASN A 907 22.97 35.97 13.72
CA ASN A 907 23.12 37.33 14.20
C ASN A 907 22.62 38.31 13.13
N THR A 908 21.32 38.57 13.11
CA THR A 908 20.65 39.38 12.08
C THR A 908 21.15 40.82 11.96
N THR A 909 21.96 41.31 12.91
CA THR A 909 22.58 42.64 12.85
C THR A 909 23.93 42.68 12.15
N GLN A 910 24.62 41.53 12.06
CA GLN A 910 25.97 41.42 11.50
C GLN A 910 26.04 40.49 10.29
N GLU A 911 25.10 39.55 10.19
CA GLU A 911 25.05 38.50 9.20
C GLU A 911 24.02 38.86 8.13
N ASN A 912 24.44 38.76 6.88
CA ASN A 912 23.54 38.88 5.74
C ASN A 912 23.00 37.50 5.33
N TYR A 913 22.11 37.50 4.35
CA TYR A 913 21.52 36.30 3.77
C TYR A 913 22.55 35.20 3.38
N TYR A 914 23.69 35.56 2.79
CA TYR A 914 24.72 34.60 2.37
C TYR A 914 25.50 33.99 3.53
N ASP A 915 25.67 34.74 4.62
CA ASP A 915 26.26 34.25 5.86
C ASP A 915 25.31 33.19 6.48
N MET A 916 24.01 33.49 6.55
CA MET A 916 22.97 32.58 7.07
C MET A 916 22.86 31.31 6.22
N TRP A 917 22.87 31.46 4.89
CA TRP A 917 22.90 30.34 3.95
C TRP A 917 24.07 29.41 4.22
N THR A 918 25.28 29.96 4.34
CA THR A 918 26.50 29.17 4.56
C THR A 918 26.37 28.32 5.83
N LYS A 919 25.82 28.90 6.90
CA LYS A 919 25.55 28.17 8.14
C LYS A 919 24.52 27.07 7.96
N LEU A 920 23.42 27.33 7.24
CA LEU A 920 22.39 26.34 6.97
C LEU A 920 22.90 25.17 6.13
N THR A 921 23.74 25.43 5.12
CA THR A 921 24.39 24.37 4.33
C THR A 921 25.24 23.45 5.22
N VAL A 922 26.12 24.01 6.06
CA VAL A 922 26.96 23.23 6.96
C VAL A 922 26.13 22.48 8.01
N PHE A 923 25.08 23.11 8.53
CA PHE A 923 24.15 22.49 9.48
C PHE A 923 23.43 21.28 8.87
N ASN A 924 22.90 21.41 7.65
CA ASN A 924 22.20 20.32 6.96
C ASN A 924 23.13 19.16 6.60
N ILE A 925 24.38 19.43 6.20
CA ILE A 925 25.40 18.39 6.04
C ILE A 925 25.61 17.66 7.37
N ALA A 926 25.81 18.39 8.48
CA ALA A 926 26.01 17.78 9.78
C ALA A 926 24.81 16.92 10.24
N LEU A 927 23.57 17.30 9.90
CA LEU A 927 22.38 16.52 10.23
C LEU A 927 22.37 15.14 9.56
N VAL A 928 22.76 15.04 8.28
CA VAL A 928 22.86 13.75 7.58
C VAL A 928 23.85 12.83 8.30
N TYR A 929 25.05 13.32 8.63
CA TYR A 929 26.06 12.51 9.31
C TYR A 929 25.75 12.24 10.79
N LYS A 930 24.88 13.04 11.41
CA LYS A 930 24.39 12.79 12.78
C LYS A 930 23.61 11.47 12.86
N GLN A 931 22.99 11.00 11.77
CA GLN A 931 22.27 9.73 11.76
C GLN A 931 23.16 8.52 12.13
N LEU A 932 24.48 8.59 11.88
CA LEU A 932 25.44 7.54 12.26
C LEU A 932 25.53 7.28 13.77
N ILE A 933 25.01 8.18 14.61
CA ILE A 933 24.98 8.01 16.07
C ILE A 933 23.65 7.39 16.56
N ALA A 934 22.66 7.25 15.68
CA ALA A 934 21.37 6.66 16.02
C ALA A 934 21.51 5.14 16.23
N LYS A 935 20.87 4.63 17.28
CA LYS A 935 20.92 3.20 17.62
C LYS A 935 20.12 2.34 16.64
N GLU A 936 19.02 2.88 16.14
CA GLU A 936 18.08 2.22 15.23
C GLU A 936 17.65 3.22 14.15
N ALA A 937 17.26 2.70 12.97
CA ALA A 937 16.71 3.53 11.91
C ALA A 937 15.29 3.98 12.27
N ASP A 938 14.99 5.27 12.07
CA ASP A 938 13.68 5.83 12.37
C ASP A 938 12.74 5.68 11.17
N ARG A 939 11.86 4.68 11.24
CA ARG A 939 10.85 4.40 10.20
C ARG A 939 9.74 5.46 10.14
N HIS A 940 9.63 6.30 11.18
CA HIS A 940 8.69 7.42 11.24
C HIS A 940 9.31 8.75 10.78
N ASP A 941 10.58 8.73 10.34
CA ASP A 941 11.17 9.88 9.71
C ASP A 941 10.51 10.10 8.34
N PHE A 942 10.06 11.34 8.12
CA PHE A 942 9.51 11.73 6.83
C PHE A 942 10.63 11.78 5.79
N LEU A 943 11.90 12.00 6.16
CA LEU A 943 13.03 12.16 5.22
C LEU A 943 12.84 13.31 4.21
N GLY A 944 11.89 14.22 4.46
CA GLY A 944 11.52 15.30 3.57
C GLY A 944 10.68 16.39 4.24
N GLN A 945 10.36 17.46 3.52
CA GLN A 945 9.55 18.56 4.03
C GLN A 945 8.07 18.15 4.14
N PRO A 946 7.37 18.46 5.24
CA PRO A 946 5.91 18.33 5.30
C PRO A 946 5.17 19.19 4.25
N ALA A 947 5.75 20.34 3.87
CA ALA A 947 5.19 21.26 2.88
C ALA A 947 5.74 20.98 1.46
N THR A 948 5.74 19.71 1.04
CA THR A 948 6.14 19.28 -0.31
C THR A 948 4.95 18.61 -0.99
N VAL A 949 4.71 18.95 -2.27
CA VAL A 949 3.78 18.23 -3.13
C VAL A 949 4.50 17.04 -3.74
N ASN A 950 4.53 15.92 -3.02
CA ASN A 950 4.98 14.63 -3.50
C ASN A 950 4.53 13.52 -2.52
N ALA A 951 4.75 12.26 -2.85
CA ALA A 951 4.73 11.14 -1.91
C ALA A 951 5.97 10.27 -2.14
N TRP A 952 6.28 9.37 -1.22
CA TRP A 952 7.38 8.41 -1.40
C TRP A 952 7.22 7.17 -0.52
N TYR A 953 7.67 6.04 -1.06
CA TYR A 953 8.02 4.83 -0.34
C TYR A 953 9.53 4.72 -0.13
N MET A 954 9.94 4.34 1.08
CA MET A 954 11.33 4.02 1.40
C MET A 954 11.46 2.53 1.69
N PRO A 955 12.04 1.73 0.76
CA PRO A 955 12.10 0.29 0.89
C PRO A 955 12.88 -0.18 2.12
N GLU A 956 13.99 0.48 2.43
CA GLU A 956 14.88 0.17 3.55
C GLU A 956 14.30 0.53 4.93
N LEU A 957 13.19 1.28 4.95
CA LEU A 957 12.41 1.57 6.16
C LEU A 957 11.06 0.85 6.17
N ASN A 958 10.68 0.21 5.05
CA ASN A 958 9.31 -0.24 4.77
C ASN A 958 8.28 0.78 5.27
N SER A 959 8.37 2.02 4.77
CA SER A 959 7.56 3.16 5.18
C SER A 959 7.04 3.95 4.00
N ILE A 960 5.78 4.41 4.07
CA ILE A 960 5.13 5.25 3.06
C ILE A 960 4.83 6.61 3.69
N THR A 961 5.17 7.69 2.98
CA THR A 961 4.99 9.06 3.47
C THR A 961 4.11 9.89 2.54
N PHE A 962 3.06 10.48 3.11
CA PHE A 962 2.19 11.47 2.46
C PHE A 962 2.29 12.80 3.20
N PRO A 963 3.19 13.71 2.79
CA PRO A 963 3.33 15.05 3.36
C PRO A 963 2.04 15.86 3.23
N ALA A 964 1.81 16.79 4.14
CA ALA A 964 0.67 17.71 4.10
C ALA A 964 0.53 18.41 2.75
N GLY A 965 1.66 18.71 2.10
CA GLY A 965 1.67 19.37 0.81
C GLY A 965 1.00 18.61 -0.34
N ILE A 966 0.92 17.27 -0.33
CA ILE A 966 0.17 16.53 -1.37
C ILE A 966 -1.32 16.38 -1.02
N LEU A 967 -1.71 16.63 0.23
CA LEU A 967 -3.08 16.45 0.74
C LEU A 967 -3.99 17.65 0.41
N GLN A 968 -3.98 18.05 -0.86
CA GLN A 968 -4.74 19.18 -1.41
C GLN A 968 -5.25 18.85 -2.83
N PRO A 969 -6.22 19.62 -3.38
CA PRO A 969 -6.64 19.48 -4.77
C PRO A 969 -5.49 19.68 -5.79
N PRO A 970 -5.46 18.96 -6.93
CA PRO A 970 -6.47 18.01 -7.43
C PRO A 970 -6.37 16.59 -6.86
N TYR A 971 -5.43 16.32 -5.94
CA TYR A 971 -5.19 14.98 -5.41
C TYR A 971 -6.24 14.60 -4.35
N PHE A 972 -6.51 15.51 -3.41
CA PHE A 972 -7.32 15.19 -2.24
C PHE A 972 -8.10 16.38 -1.69
N HIS A 973 -9.30 16.10 -1.20
CA HIS A 973 -10.00 16.98 -0.27
C HIS A 973 -10.85 16.12 0.68
N PRO A 974 -10.85 16.35 2.00
CA PRO A 974 -11.53 15.48 2.97
C PRO A 974 -13.05 15.40 2.78
N LEU A 975 -13.65 16.35 2.06
CA LEU A 975 -15.08 16.43 1.74
C LEU A 975 -15.40 16.21 0.25
N TRP A 976 -14.48 15.65 -0.54
CA TRP A 976 -14.79 15.27 -1.93
C TRP A 976 -15.49 13.93 -2.02
N PRO A 977 -16.19 13.65 -3.14
CA PRO A 977 -16.71 12.32 -3.37
C PRO A 977 -15.56 11.32 -3.31
N THR A 978 -15.84 10.17 -2.71
CA THR A 978 -14.91 9.05 -2.56
C THR A 978 -14.27 8.70 -3.89
N SER A 979 -15.03 8.64 -4.98
CA SER A 979 -14.48 8.33 -6.31
C SER A 979 -13.38 9.30 -6.76
N VAL A 980 -13.56 10.60 -6.48
CA VAL A 980 -12.57 11.64 -6.84
C VAL A 980 -11.33 11.48 -5.98
N ASN A 981 -11.51 11.35 -4.67
CA ASN A 981 -10.42 11.16 -3.72
C ASN A 981 -9.59 9.90 -3.99
N TYR A 982 -10.23 8.77 -4.28
CA TYR A 982 -9.53 7.54 -4.60
C TYR A 982 -8.93 7.54 -6.01
N GLY A 983 -9.54 8.23 -6.97
CA GLY A 983 -8.96 8.45 -8.30
C GLY A 983 -7.76 9.41 -8.29
N GLY A 984 -7.66 10.29 -7.28
CA GLY A 984 -6.53 11.18 -7.07
C GLY A 984 -5.51 10.58 -6.09
N LEU A 985 -5.59 10.99 -4.83
CA LEU A 985 -4.68 10.53 -3.77
C LEU A 985 -4.73 9.01 -3.56
N GLY A 986 -5.88 8.35 -3.79
CA GLY A 986 -5.93 6.90 -3.66
C GLY A 986 -5.04 6.18 -4.68
N VAL A 987 -4.96 6.66 -5.93
CA VAL A 987 -4.03 6.10 -6.92
C VAL A 987 -2.58 6.41 -6.53
N VAL A 988 -2.28 7.63 -6.05
CA VAL A 988 -0.95 7.95 -5.51
C VAL A 988 -0.59 7.03 -4.34
N ALA A 989 -1.53 6.77 -3.44
CA ALA A 989 -1.32 5.90 -2.30
C ALA A 989 -1.15 4.43 -2.69
N GLY A 990 -1.89 3.96 -3.70
CA GLY A 990 -1.68 2.67 -4.33
C GLY A 990 -0.31 2.58 -4.99
N HIS A 991 0.11 3.63 -5.71
CA HIS A 991 1.40 3.71 -6.38
C HIS A 991 2.56 3.55 -5.37
N GLU A 992 2.57 4.34 -4.29
CA GLU A 992 3.59 4.21 -3.24
C GLU A 992 3.55 2.84 -2.53
N LEU A 993 2.37 2.24 -2.37
CA LEU A 993 2.26 0.88 -1.83
C LEU A 993 2.96 -0.13 -2.74
N ILE A 994 2.78 -0.02 -4.05
CA ILE A 994 3.37 -0.94 -5.02
C ILE A 994 4.87 -0.71 -5.20
N HIS A 995 5.44 0.45 -4.86
CA HIS A 995 6.90 0.57 -4.71
C HIS A 995 7.49 -0.38 -3.65
N GLY A 996 6.67 -0.87 -2.70
CA GLY A 996 7.04 -1.99 -1.83
C GLY A 996 7.16 -3.34 -2.54
N PHE A 997 6.69 -3.43 -3.78
CA PHE A 997 6.55 -4.64 -4.55
C PHE A 997 7.00 -4.47 -6.01
N ASP A 998 7.68 -3.38 -6.37
CA ASP A 998 8.26 -3.22 -7.71
C ASP A 998 9.63 -3.91 -7.83
N ASP A 999 10.37 -3.68 -8.92
CA ASP A 999 11.68 -4.30 -9.16
C ASP A 999 12.71 -4.01 -8.06
N GLN A 1000 12.59 -2.88 -7.40
CA GLN A 1000 13.45 -2.47 -6.29
C GLN A 1000 12.86 -2.94 -4.95
N GLY A 1001 11.58 -2.69 -4.71
CA GLY A 1001 10.85 -3.01 -3.50
C GLY A 1001 10.88 -4.49 -3.14
N VAL A 1002 10.79 -5.40 -4.12
CA VAL A 1002 10.83 -6.85 -3.85
C VAL A 1002 12.14 -7.32 -3.24
N GLN A 1003 13.21 -6.52 -3.32
CA GLN A 1003 14.51 -6.82 -2.72
C GLN A 1003 14.57 -6.53 -1.22
N TRP A 1004 13.45 -6.12 -0.60
CA TRP A 1004 13.38 -5.72 0.81
C TRP A 1004 12.25 -6.45 1.52
N GLY A 1005 12.50 -6.88 2.77
CA GLY A 1005 11.55 -7.59 3.61
C GLY A 1005 10.65 -6.67 4.46
N PRO A 1006 9.83 -7.26 5.35
CA PRO A 1006 8.85 -6.53 6.17
C PRO A 1006 9.45 -5.45 7.07
N SER A 1007 10.65 -5.64 7.62
CA SER A 1007 11.27 -4.65 8.50
C SER A 1007 12.26 -3.73 7.77
N GLY A 1008 12.21 -3.69 6.44
CA GLY A 1008 13.11 -2.91 5.60
C GLY A 1008 14.50 -3.55 5.44
N GLU A 1009 14.67 -4.82 5.84
CA GLU A 1009 15.92 -5.54 5.66
C GLU A 1009 16.07 -6.07 4.24
N MET A 1010 17.28 -6.04 3.70
CA MET A 1010 17.57 -6.54 2.38
C MET A 1010 17.27 -8.05 2.29
N SER A 1011 16.44 -8.42 1.33
CA SER A 1011 15.91 -9.76 1.10
C SER A 1011 16.18 -10.21 -0.35
N LEU A 1012 17.17 -11.10 -0.52
CA LEU A 1012 17.41 -11.78 -1.79
C LEU A 1012 17.37 -13.32 -1.65
N PRO A 1013 16.81 -14.02 -2.64
CA PRO A 1013 17.03 -15.46 -2.80
C PRO A 1013 18.52 -15.78 -2.96
N GLY A 1014 19.02 -16.78 -2.22
CA GLY A 1014 20.41 -17.26 -2.33
C GLY A 1014 21.47 -16.36 -1.70
N CYS A 1015 21.07 -15.32 -0.97
CA CYS A 1015 21.98 -14.49 -0.17
C CYS A 1015 22.09 -15.08 1.25
N ASP A 1016 23.30 -15.44 1.67
CA ASP A 1016 23.58 -16.05 2.98
C ASP A 1016 23.14 -15.24 4.21
N ARG A 1017 22.79 -13.95 4.03
CA ARG A 1017 22.37 -13.01 5.10
C ARG A 1017 21.11 -12.24 4.79
N CYS A 1018 20.27 -12.75 3.89
CA CYS A 1018 19.03 -12.09 3.52
C CYS A 1018 17.82 -12.92 3.95
N THR A 1019 16.68 -12.27 4.19
CA THR A 1019 15.47 -12.95 4.71
C THR A 1019 14.73 -13.79 3.67
N GLY A 1020 14.99 -13.57 2.37
CA GLY A 1020 14.48 -14.39 1.27
C GLY A 1020 12.95 -14.52 1.30
N TRP A 1021 12.24 -13.39 1.29
CA TRP A 1021 10.79 -13.40 1.45
C TRP A 1021 10.04 -13.93 0.21
N MET A 1022 10.66 -13.87 -0.96
CA MET A 1022 10.10 -14.45 -2.19
C MET A 1022 10.87 -15.72 -2.59
N ASP A 1023 10.17 -16.83 -2.80
CA ASP A 1023 10.79 -18.06 -3.33
C ASP A 1023 11.12 -17.97 -4.83
N LEU A 1024 11.83 -18.97 -5.35
CA LEU A 1024 12.29 -18.99 -6.75
C LEU A 1024 11.13 -19.02 -7.77
N ASN A 1025 10.02 -19.70 -7.48
CA ASN A 1025 8.88 -19.79 -8.38
C ASN A 1025 8.15 -18.44 -8.46
N SER A 1026 7.88 -17.85 -7.30
CA SER A 1026 7.26 -16.54 -7.17
C SER A 1026 8.13 -15.44 -7.77
N THR A 1027 9.47 -15.55 -7.63
CA THR A 1027 10.43 -14.66 -8.29
C THR A 1027 10.36 -14.77 -9.81
N ALA A 1028 10.19 -15.98 -10.36
CA ALA A 1028 10.02 -16.18 -11.80
C ALA A 1028 8.70 -15.59 -12.29
N GLY A 1029 7.61 -15.77 -11.54
CA GLY A 1029 6.31 -15.15 -11.82
C GLY A 1029 6.37 -13.63 -11.84
N PHE A 1030 6.98 -13.02 -10.82
CA PHE A 1030 7.19 -11.57 -10.77
C PHE A 1030 7.98 -11.06 -11.99
N LYS A 1031 9.08 -11.74 -12.34
CA LYS A 1031 9.91 -11.37 -13.50
C LYS A 1031 9.14 -11.47 -14.82
N ALA A 1032 8.27 -12.47 -14.97
CA ALA A 1032 7.43 -12.60 -16.17
C ALA A 1032 6.41 -11.45 -16.28
N MET A 1033 5.76 -11.08 -15.17
CA MET A 1033 4.86 -9.92 -15.11
C MET A 1033 5.60 -8.62 -15.42
N ALA A 1034 6.75 -8.38 -14.78
CA ALA A 1034 7.56 -7.19 -15.01
C ALA A 1034 8.05 -7.11 -16.47
N GLN A 1035 8.43 -8.24 -17.07
CA GLN A 1035 8.84 -8.29 -18.47
C GLN A 1035 7.70 -7.92 -19.42
N CYS A 1036 6.45 -8.32 -19.13
CA CYS A 1036 5.29 -7.87 -19.91
C CYS A 1036 5.20 -6.34 -19.92
N VAL A 1037 5.31 -5.71 -18.74
CA VAL A 1037 5.26 -4.24 -18.61
C VAL A 1037 6.40 -3.58 -19.38
N VAL A 1038 7.61 -4.14 -19.31
CA VAL A 1038 8.76 -3.65 -20.09
C VAL A 1038 8.47 -3.72 -21.60
N ASP A 1039 8.00 -4.87 -22.08
CA ASP A 1039 7.75 -5.12 -23.51
C ASP A 1039 6.59 -4.27 -24.05
N GLU A 1040 5.56 -4.04 -23.23
CA GLU A 1040 4.42 -3.18 -23.56
C GLU A 1040 4.87 -1.72 -23.69
N TYR A 1041 5.54 -1.17 -22.67
CA TYR A 1041 5.93 0.23 -22.67
C TYR A 1041 7.01 0.55 -23.71
N ASN A 1042 7.83 -0.44 -24.10
CA ASN A 1042 8.77 -0.28 -25.23
C ASN A 1042 8.09 0.04 -26.57
N GLN A 1043 6.80 -0.24 -26.71
CA GLN A 1043 6.03 0.04 -27.93
C GLN A 1043 5.47 1.46 -27.98
N PHE A 1044 5.61 2.24 -26.90
CA PHE A 1044 5.10 3.60 -26.82
C PHE A 1044 6.08 4.59 -27.44
N CYS A 1045 5.79 4.98 -28.69
CA CYS A 1045 6.67 5.79 -29.52
C CYS A 1045 6.05 7.15 -29.88
N PRO A 1046 6.15 8.18 -29.01
CA PRO A 1046 5.49 9.46 -29.24
C PRO A 1046 6.23 10.37 -30.23
N LEU A 1047 7.46 10.02 -30.64
CA LEU A 1047 8.31 10.84 -31.51
C LEU A 1047 8.48 10.23 -32.91
N ASP A 1048 8.75 11.09 -33.90
CA ASP A 1048 9.03 10.65 -35.27
C ASP A 1048 10.41 9.96 -35.34
N PRO A 1049 10.48 8.67 -35.70
CA PRO A 1049 11.75 7.92 -35.79
C PRO A 1049 12.72 8.49 -36.82
N ARG A 1050 12.26 9.31 -37.77
CA ARG A 1050 13.12 9.97 -38.76
C ARG A 1050 13.87 11.18 -38.18
N LYS A 1051 13.45 11.67 -37.00
CA LYS A 1051 14.02 12.87 -36.36
C LYS A 1051 14.70 12.57 -35.03
N PHE A 1052 14.20 11.60 -34.27
CA PHE A 1052 14.67 11.30 -32.92
C PHE A 1052 15.03 9.81 -32.78
N THR A 1053 16.12 9.52 -32.07
CA THR A 1053 16.51 8.16 -31.68
C THR A 1053 17.22 8.26 -30.33
N PRO A 1054 16.65 7.71 -29.24
CA PRO A 1054 15.41 6.94 -29.16
C PRO A 1054 14.15 7.77 -29.46
N HIS A 1055 13.11 7.11 -29.99
CA HIS A 1055 11.79 7.71 -30.24
C HIS A 1055 10.65 7.05 -29.44
N CYS A 1056 11.00 6.05 -28.62
CA CYS A 1056 10.09 5.28 -27.78
C CYS A 1056 10.51 5.31 -26.32
N VAL A 1057 9.57 5.04 -25.43
CA VAL A 1057 9.82 4.82 -23.99
C VAL A 1057 10.76 3.63 -23.80
N ASN A 1058 11.74 3.76 -22.90
CA ASN A 1058 12.53 2.63 -22.43
C ASN A 1058 11.79 1.96 -21.27
N GLY A 1059 11.05 0.89 -21.55
CA GLY A 1059 10.27 0.15 -20.58
C GLY A 1059 11.10 -0.44 -19.44
N ALA A 1060 12.38 -0.76 -19.67
CA ALA A 1060 13.28 -1.25 -18.62
C ALA A 1060 13.69 -0.14 -17.64
N ASN A 1061 13.94 1.08 -18.15
CA ASN A 1061 14.23 2.24 -17.31
C ASN A 1061 12.98 2.71 -16.54
N THR A 1062 11.79 2.56 -17.13
CA THR A 1062 10.52 3.01 -16.51
C THR A 1062 9.75 1.92 -15.74
N GLN A 1063 10.28 0.70 -15.66
CA GLN A 1063 9.54 -0.47 -15.17
C GLN A 1063 8.95 -0.29 -13.76
N GLY A 1064 9.71 0.24 -12.80
CA GLY A 1064 9.25 0.35 -11.41
C GLY A 1064 8.04 1.28 -11.27
N GLU A 1065 8.12 2.44 -11.94
CA GLU A 1065 7.03 3.43 -12.01
C GLU A 1065 5.80 2.88 -12.74
N ASN A 1066 6.00 2.15 -13.84
CA ASN A 1066 4.89 1.57 -14.60
C ASN A 1066 4.21 0.45 -13.80
N ILE A 1067 4.97 -0.41 -13.11
CA ILE A 1067 4.42 -1.44 -12.21
C ILE A 1067 3.62 -0.77 -11.09
N ALA A 1068 4.14 0.32 -10.52
CA ALA A 1068 3.49 1.07 -9.47
C ALA A 1068 2.19 1.74 -9.92
N ASP A 1069 2.16 2.36 -11.11
CA ASP A 1069 0.92 2.93 -11.68
C ASP A 1069 -0.15 1.86 -11.90
N ASN A 1070 0.22 0.74 -12.53
CA ASN A 1070 -0.69 -0.36 -12.84
C ASN A 1070 -1.19 -1.06 -11.58
N GLY A 1071 -0.31 -1.49 -10.67
CA GLY A 1071 -0.77 -2.10 -9.42
C GLY A 1071 -1.55 -1.11 -8.53
N GLY A 1072 -1.14 0.16 -8.55
CA GLY A 1072 -1.70 1.22 -7.71
C GLY A 1072 -3.14 1.56 -8.09
N ILE A 1073 -3.46 1.68 -9.39
CA ILE A 1073 -4.83 1.94 -9.83
C ILE A 1073 -5.77 0.78 -9.47
N HIS A 1074 -5.31 -0.47 -9.56
CA HIS A 1074 -6.09 -1.65 -9.20
C HIS A 1074 -6.43 -1.65 -7.70
N ALA A 1075 -5.42 -1.41 -6.85
CA ALA A 1075 -5.61 -1.33 -5.40
C ALA A 1075 -6.55 -0.16 -5.03
N ALA A 1076 -6.36 1.01 -5.64
CA ALA A 1076 -7.16 2.20 -5.38
C ALA A 1076 -8.63 2.05 -5.81
N PHE A 1077 -8.89 1.53 -7.01
CA PHE A 1077 -10.26 1.33 -7.49
C PHE A 1077 -10.97 0.26 -6.68
N ARG A 1078 -10.31 -0.86 -6.36
CA ARG A 1078 -10.88 -1.90 -5.48
C ARG A 1078 -11.20 -1.33 -4.10
N ALA A 1079 -10.33 -0.49 -3.54
CA ALA A 1079 -10.57 0.17 -2.26
C ALA A 1079 -11.73 1.16 -2.34
N TYR A 1080 -11.84 1.95 -3.41
CA TYR A 1080 -12.99 2.82 -3.67
C TYR A 1080 -14.29 2.03 -3.75
N ARG A 1081 -14.33 0.97 -4.54
CA ARG A 1081 -15.53 0.12 -4.69
C ARG A 1081 -15.92 -0.55 -3.39
N THR A 1082 -14.93 -1.00 -2.61
CA THR A 1082 -15.14 -1.50 -1.25
C THR A 1082 -15.72 -0.40 -0.36
N HIS A 1083 -15.17 0.82 -0.40
CA HIS A 1083 -15.70 1.95 0.37
C HIS A 1083 -17.16 2.25 -0.01
N ILE A 1084 -17.51 2.31 -1.29
CA ILE A 1084 -18.89 2.55 -1.73
C ILE A 1084 -19.83 1.40 -1.35
N ALA A 1085 -19.36 0.15 -1.44
CA ALA A 1085 -20.13 -1.01 -1.00
C ALA A 1085 -20.43 -0.97 0.51
N LEU A 1086 -19.54 -0.38 1.32
CA LEU A 1086 -19.69 -0.23 2.75
C LEU A 1086 -20.54 1.00 3.13
N ASN A 1087 -20.26 2.15 2.51
CA ASN A 1087 -20.73 3.45 2.96
C ASN A 1087 -21.90 4.01 2.13
N GLY A 1088 -22.23 3.36 1.02
CA GLY A 1088 -23.20 3.84 0.04
C GLY A 1088 -22.57 4.80 -0.99
N PRO A 1089 -23.31 5.12 -2.06
CA PRO A 1089 -22.81 5.99 -3.11
C PRO A 1089 -22.86 7.47 -2.69
N ASP A 1090 -21.85 8.24 -3.08
CA ASP A 1090 -21.82 9.68 -2.87
C ASP A 1090 -22.88 10.42 -3.73
N PRO A 1091 -23.27 11.65 -3.35
CA PRO A 1091 -24.06 12.52 -4.22
C PRO A 1091 -23.35 12.85 -5.55
N LEU A 1092 -24.11 13.18 -6.60
CA LEU A 1092 -23.53 13.64 -7.87
C LEU A 1092 -22.98 15.06 -7.72
N LEU A 1093 -21.99 15.38 -8.57
CA LEU A 1093 -21.40 16.70 -8.64
C LEU A 1093 -22.45 17.78 -8.99
N PRO A 1094 -22.33 19.00 -8.43
CA PRO A 1094 -23.29 20.09 -8.61
C PRO A 1094 -23.06 20.84 -9.93
N ASP A 1095 -23.07 20.12 -11.05
CA ASP A 1095 -22.85 20.65 -12.40
C ASP A 1095 -23.74 19.96 -13.44
N ARG A 1096 -24.12 20.68 -14.50
CA ARG A 1096 -25.01 20.15 -15.55
C ARG A 1096 -24.38 18.99 -16.33
N LEU A 1097 -23.09 19.07 -16.63
CA LEU A 1097 -22.36 18.06 -17.40
C LEU A 1097 -21.78 17.00 -16.46
N PHE A 1098 -20.97 17.41 -15.49
CA PHE A 1098 -20.26 16.47 -14.62
C PHE A 1098 -21.18 15.76 -13.62
N GLY A 1099 -22.34 16.34 -13.31
CA GLY A 1099 -23.40 15.65 -12.58
C GLY A 1099 -24.10 14.54 -13.38
N GLN A 1100 -23.70 14.26 -14.62
CA GLN A 1100 -24.19 13.11 -15.41
C GLN A 1100 -23.22 11.92 -15.39
N PHE A 1101 -22.00 12.10 -14.90
CA PHE A 1101 -20.99 11.06 -14.87
C PHE A 1101 -21.27 10.11 -13.70
N THR A 1102 -21.02 8.83 -13.91
CA THR A 1102 -21.01 7.86 -12.80
C THR A 1102 -19.78 8.09 -11.93
N HIS A 1103 -19.83 7.65 -10.67
CA HIS A 1103 -18.65 7.73 -9.80
C HIS A 1103 -17.47 6.91 -10.34
N ASP A 1104 -17.72 5.81 -11.05
CA ASP A 1104 -16.64 5.04 -11.67
C ASP A 1104 -15.98 5.84 -12.82
N GLN A 1105 -16.77 6.57 -13.62
CA GLN A 1105 -16.23 7.50 -14.62
C GLN A 1105 -15.46 8.64 -13.94
N LEU A 1106 -15.97 9.20 -12.85
CA LEU A 1106 -15.28 10.26 -12.10
C LEU A 1106 -13.97 9.78 -11.48
N PHE A 1107 -13.87 8.51 -11.06
CA PHE A 1107 -12.61 7.92 -10.60
C PHE A 1107 -11.54 7.98 -11.69
N PHE A 1108 -11.83 7.44 -12.87
CA PHE A 1108 -10.87 7.41 -13.98
C PHE A 1108 -10.59 8.81 -14.52
N LEU A 1109 -11.59 9.69 -14.51
CA LEU A 1109 -11.40 11.08 -14.88
C LEU A 1109 -10.42 11.76 -13.92
N ASN A 1110 -10.56 11.57 -12.60
CA ASN A 1110 -9.64 12.17 -11.63
C ASN A 1110 -8.25 11.54 -11.67
N PHE A 1111 -8.15 10.24 -11.97
CA PHE A 1111 -6.87 9.58 -12.24
C PHE A 1111 -6.11 10.28 -13.38
N ALA A 1112 -6.77 10.57 -14.50
CA ALA A 1112 -6.14 11.31 -15.58
C ALA A 1112 -5.82 12.77 -15.20
N GLN A 1113 -6.64 13.43 -14.36
CA GLN A 1113 -6.38 14.81 -13.90
C GLN A 1113 -5.06 14.98 -13.18
N VAL A 1114 -4.61 13.97 -12.41
CA VAL A 1114 -3.32 14.00 -11.73
C VAL A 1114 -2.17 14.24 -12.71
N TRP A 1115 -2.30 13.70 -13.92
CA TRP A 1115 -1.28 13.70 -14.97
C TRP A 1115 -1.52 14.74 -16.08
N CYS A 1116 -2.56 15.56 -15.99
CA CYS A 1116 -2.78 16.59 -17.01
C CYS A 1116 -1.62 17.59 -17.01
N GLU A 1117 -1.09 17.84 -18.21
CA GLU A 1117 -0.03 18.80 -18.43
C GLU A 1117 -0.17 19.42 -19.82
N LYS A 1118 0.31 20.65 -19.96
CA LYS A 1118 0.56 21.23 -21.27
C LYS A 1118 1.52 20.31 -22.04
N ARG A 1119 1.13 19.94 -23.26
CA ARG A 1119 1.94 19.11 -24.16
C ARG A 1119 3.38 19.62 -24.23
N ARG A 1120 4.34 18.74 -23.91
CA ARG A 1120 5.79 18.98 -24.10
C ARG A 1120 6.12 19.16 -25.58
N THR A 1121 7.15 19.95 -25.89
CA THR A 1121 7.71 19.96 -27.25
C THR A 1121 8.39 18.63 -27.56
N ASP A 1122 8.58 18.31 -28.85
CA ASP A 1122 9.24 17.07 -29.25
C ASP A 1122 10.66 16.97 -28.65
N GLU A 1123 11.38 18.09 -28.53
CA GLU A 1123 12.72 18.14 -27.91
C GLU A 1123 12.68 17.89 -26.40
N GLN A 1124 11.69 18.43 -25.69
CA GLN A 1124 11.51 18.19 -24.27
C GLN A 1124 11.13 16.74 -23.98
N LEU A 1125 10.29 16.16 -24.83
CA LEU A 1125 9.90 14.76 -24.75
C LEU A 1125 11.08 13.84 -25.07
N TYR A 1126 11.87 14.18 -26.11
CA TYR A 1126 13.09 13.45 -26.45
C TYR A 1126 14.08 13.41 -25.28
N GLN A 1127 14.29 14.54 -24.61
CA GLN A 1127 15.11 14.58 -23.39
C GLN A 1127 14.53 13.70 -22.29
N GLN A 1128 13.21 13.77 -22.04
CA GLN A 1128 12.54 12.94 -21.04
C GLN A 1128 12.76 11.45 -21.28
N LEU A 1129 12.58 10.98 -22.53
CA LEU A 1129 12.73 9.56 -22.89
C LEU A 1129 14.13 8.99 -22.60
N MET A 1130 15.17 9.84 -22.57
CA MET A 1130 16.54 9.42 -22.32
C MET A 1130 16.93 9.40 -20.84
N VAL A 1131 16.30 10.23 -20.00
CA VAL A 1131 16.85 10.56 -18.67
C VAL A 1131 15.88 10.38 -17.49
N ASP A 1132 14.58 10.40 -17.74
CA ASP A 1132 13.54 10.31 -16.71
C ASP A 1132 13.13 8.83 -16.53
N PRO A 1133 13.10 8.25 -15.32
CA PRO A 1133 12.54 6.92 -15.12
C PRO A 1133 11.01 6.89 -15.19
N HIS A 1134 10.34 8.05 -15.24
CA HIS A 1134 8.90 8.07 -15.38
C HIS A 1134 8.53 8.04 -16.85
N SER A 1135 7.54 7.21 -17.18
CA SER A 1135 6.88 7.32 -18.48
C SER A 1135 6.26 8.72 -18.64
N PRO A 1136 6.22 9.28 -19.88
CA PRO A 1136 5.51 10.53 -20.13
C PRO A 1136 4.06 10.47 -19.63
N ALA A 1137 3.52 11.59 -19.16
CA ALA A 1137 2.22 11.64 -18.47
C ALA A 1137 1.08 10.96 -19.25
N MET A 1138 1.05 11.12 -20.58
CA MET A 1138 0.08 10.45 -21.45
C MET A 1138 0.16 8.93 -21.39
N TYR A 1139 1.35 8.34 -21.24
CA TYR A 1139 1.57 6.91 -21.14
C TYR A 1139 1.42 6.36 -19.72
N ARG A 1140 1.59 7.20 -18.69
CA ARG A 1140 1.14 6.85 -17.33
C ARG A 1140 -0.38 6.67 -17.28
N VAL A 1141 -1.13 7.48 -18.03
CA VAL A 1141 -2.59 7.31 -18.16
C VAL A 1141 -2.92 6.13 -19.08
N PHE A 1142 -2.46 6.17 -20.33
CA PHE A 1142 -2.79 5.18 -21.36
C PHE A 1142 -2.36 3.76 -20.98
N GLY A 1143 -1.08 3.57 -20.65
CA GLY A 1143 -0.53 2.25 -20.33
C GLY A 1143 -1.20 1.61 -19.13
N THR A 1144 -1.63 2.42 -18.17
CA THR A 1144 -2.32 1.95 -16.95
C THR A 1144 -3.76 1.51 -17.22
N ILE A 1145 -4.55 2.30 -17.97
CA ILE A 1145 -5.97 1.98 -18.17
C ILE A 1145 -6.22 0.93 -19.25
N GLN A 1146 -5.33 0.78 -20.23
CA GLN A 1146 -5.44 -0.32 -21.20
C GLN A 1146 -5.26 -1.69 -20.51
N ASN A 1147 -4.49 -1.74 -19.42
CA ASN A 1147 -4.28 -2.93 -18.60
C ASN A 1147 -5.39 -3.17 -17.58
N TYR A 1148 -6.39 -2.28 -17.51
CA TYR A 1148 -7.42 -2.35 -16.48
C TYR A 1148 -8.85 -2.42 -17.06
N PRO A 1149 -9.44 -3.63 -17.16
CA PRO A 1149 -10.78 -3.84 -17.71
C PRO A 1149 -11.90 -3.01 -17.06
N ALA A 1150 -11.75 -2.55 -15.82
CA ALA A 1150 -12.73 -1.69 -15.16
C ALA A 1150 -12.93 -0.35 -15.88
N PHE A 1151 -11.90 0.19 -16.52
CA PHE A 1151 -12.01 1.41 -17.34
C PHE A 1151 -12.98 1.21 -18.51
N ARG A 1152 -12.80 0.10 -19.23
CA ARG A 1152 -13.66 -0.30 -20.35
C ARG A 1152 -15.11 -0.39 -19.91
N VAL A 1153 -15.38 -0.97 -18.74
CA VAL A 1153 -16.74 -1.07 -18.19
C VAL A 1153 -17.31 0.31 -17.85
N ALA A 1154 -16.52 1.18 -17.20
CA ALA A 1154 -16.97 2.51 -16.78
C ALA A 1154 -17.34 3.43 -17.95
N TYR A 1155 -16.61 3.35 -19.07
CA TYR A 1155 -16.85 4.17 -20.26
C TYR A 1155 -17.57 3.43 -21.40
N ASN A 1156 -17.94 2.17 -21.18
CA ASN A 1156 -18.58 1.30 -22.18
C ASN A 1156 -17.79 1.23 -23.49
N CYS A 1157 -16.47 1.03 -23.38
CA CYS A 1157 -15.61 0.93 -24.55
C CYS A 1157 -15.75 -0.43 -25.25
N PRO A 1158 -15.84 -0.46 -26.59
CA PRO A 1158 -15.74 -1.70 -27.35
C PRO A 1158 -14.42 -2.43 -27.07
N LEU A 1159 -14.40 -3.76 -27.21
CA LEU A 1159 -13.15 -4.50 -27.27
C LEU A 1159 -12.35 -4.09 -28.51
N GLU A 1160 -11.04 -4.29 -28.44
CA GLU A 1160 -10.07 -4.02 -29.52
C GLU A 1160 -9.90 -2.53 -29.85
N THR A 1161 -10.44 -1.61 -29.05
CA THR A 1161 -9.99 -0.21 -29.11
C THR A 1161 -8.59 -0.09 -28.51
N PRO A 1162 -7.81 0.94 -28.88
CA PRO A 1162 -6.47 1.13 -28.31
C PRO A 1162 -6.46 1.18 -26.77
N TYR A 1163 -7.53 1.68 -26.15
CA TYR A 1163 -7.67 1.83 -24.69
C TYR A 1163 -8.40 0.66 -24.01
N ALA A 1164 -8.82 -0.35 -24.77
CA ALA A 1164 -9.45 -1.57 -24.26
C ALA A 1164 -9.05 -2.80 -25.10
N PRO A 1165 -7.75 -3.10 -25.19
CA PRO A 1165 -7.26 -4.25 -25.95
C PRO A 1165 -7.69 -5.56 -25.29
N GLU A 1166 -7.81 -6.62 -26.09
CA GLU A 1166 -8.08 -7.97 -25.58
C GLU A 1166 -6.85 -8.56 -24.86
N GLN A 1167 -5.66 -8.27 -25.38
CA GLN A 1167 -4.39 -8.66 -24.79
C GLN A 1167 -3.74 -7.46 -24.11
N HIS A 1168 -3.42 -7.61 -22.83
CA HIS A 1168 -2.82 -6.58 -22.01
C HIS A 1168 -2.00 -7.22 -20.87
N CYS A 1169 -1.16 -6.45 -20.20
CA CYS A 1169 -0.40 -6.97 -19.06
C CYS A 1169 -1.28 -7.14 -17.82
N ASN A 1170 -1.08 -8.27 -17.11
CA ASN A 1170 -1.73 -8.56 -15.83
C ASN A 1170 -0.78 -8.19 -14.68
N VAL A 1171 -0.84 -6.93 -14.22
CA VAL A 1171 0.05 -6.41 -13.19
C VAL A 1171 -0.58 -6.54 -11.81
N TRP A 1172 0.04 -7.32 -10.91
CA TRP A 1172 -0.48 -7.61 -9.56
C TRP A 1172 -1.92 -8.14 -9.55
N VAL A 1173 -2.30 -8.87 -10.60
CA VAL A 1173 -3.57 -9.60 -10.74
C VAL A 1173 -3.32 -11.00 -11.34
N PRO A 1174 -4.26 -11.95 -11.24
CA PRO A 1174 -4.10 -13.29 -11.80
C PRO A 1174 -4.01 -13.25 -13.32
N ASN A 1175 -3.36 -14.26 -13.91
CA ASN A 1175 -3.44 -14.44 -15.34
C ASN A 1175 -4.83 -14.98 -15.71
N ASN A 1176 -5.63 -14.17 -16.40
CA ASN A 1176 -6.86 -14.66 -17.01
C ASN A 1176 -6.49 -15.56 -18.20
N THR A 1177 -6.25 -16.85 -17.95
CA THR A 1177 -6.18 -17.87 -19.00
C THR A 1177 -7.53 -18.56 -19.14
N SER A 1178 -8.52 -17.87 -19.71
CA SER A 1178 -9.66 -18.48 -20.42
C SER A 1178 -10.59 -17.42 -21.00
#